data_AF-A0A9D6NZ69-F1
#
_entry.id   AF-A0A9D6NZ69-F1
#
_cell.length_a   1.000
_cell.length_b   1.000
_cell.length_c   1.000
_cell.angle_alpha   90.00
_cell.angle_beta   90.00
_cell.angle_gamma   90.00
#
_symmetry.space_group_name_H-M   'P 1'
#
loop_
_entity.id
_entity.type
_entity.pdbx_description
1 polymer ?
#
loop_
_entity_poly.entity_id
_entity_poly.type
_entity_poly.pdbx_seq_one_letter_code
_entity_poly.pdbx_strand_id
1 'polypeptide(L)'
;MKAWLKLAVVGSLLATLALAQSQAPAVSVALDRSGGVYVSGDAVQVTVTLAAPALVYLFALGAPERVDLLFPLDLATAPLLPAGVTVLPRSSDAFRLVAGPVAGQLVVVGVASQSPLDVELVADGLRLLSRQEGRVADLAAVQALVGSLAPGATAALATATVQAPATESQGPILAPVPLEQELPPPSPAPASESELVPLREVVDALGGQLGFDEGLVTVRVGTLTVTFRAGEAAISIDGEVVTLPAATAVRGGRTLVPRAFRTILEERLAQAEASGGVFVSVEVHLSRGEEAITRGDYVTAAREYQLAALNSRNENTWRRLAGIYLELGQRRLAAEAYANAGQILSDDGLPNDAGVWLSRAIDLDPTVSRYYRLMARSFRARGFTDLARRQEDMALRLDTFRQPPLELDSQLAAGGDQYQFFAVQGDLFTAQLDRIAGELMPALALTSPVGVTFAQVGPSTDQALLLGVRLPVTGQYTLDLSGGSGQYRLLLELLAVGAVGQIQLGETIGGALQLLEQRDRYTFSGTASQLVDLRLTAGEGTVDPFVQLYGPDGSLVEQNDNGAGAPHALLSSVRLPANGLYTMVVLSVRRDGLGSYELVLAPALPPTPLVIGQPVLASSLSIGQRDRYVFAAEKGDVLTVSLSSNLPAVLELRDAEGNLISDSTGVSTGISPFLNPTVPPVLVRHSGSYEVVVDRRNLVGLASGSYLLLVERGS
;
A
#
# COMPACT_ATOMS: atom_id res chain seq x y z
N MET A 1 -66.04 -45.96 -14.10
CA MET A 1 -66.47 -45.04 -15.18
C MET A 1 -67.37 -43.97 -14.59
N LYS A 2 -66.76 -42.92 -14.04
CA LYS A 2 -67.40 -41.75 -13.43
C LYS A 2 -66.55 -40.52 -13.77
N ALA A 3 -67.23 -39.45 -14.20
CA ALA A 3 -66.88 -38.02 -14.18
C ALA A 3 -65.56 -37.58 -14.86
N TRP A 4 -65.58 -36.91 -16.02
CA TRP A 4 -65.95 -35.49 -16.27
C TRP A 4 -65.09 -34.44 -15.56
N LEU A 5 -64.63 -33.47 -16.36
CA LEU A 5 -64.09 -32.14 -16.05
C LEU A 5 -62.60 -32.04 -15.62
N LYS A 6 -61.78 -31.50 -16.54
CA LYS A 6 -60.68 -30.52 -16.38
C LYS A 6 -59.47 -30.85 -17.26
N LEU A 7 -59.64 -30.78 -18.58
CA LEU A 7 -58.50 -30.64 -19.51
C LEU A 7 -58.69 -29.45 -20.48
N ALA A 8 -59.46 -28.45 -20.03
CA ALA A 8 -59.59 -27.13 -20.67
C ALA A 8 -58.92 -26.00 -19.87
N VAL A 9 -58.13 -26.33 -18.83
CA VAL A 9 -57.49 -25.33 -17.95
C VAL A 9 -55.97 -25.27 -18.13
N VAL A 10 -55.33 -26.29 -18.72
CA VAL A 10 -53.87 -26.30 -18.93
C VAL A 10 -53.45 -25.42 -20.12
N GLY A 11 -54.33 -25.23 -21.11
CA GLY A 11 -54.10 -24.34 -22.26
C GLY A 11 -54.28 -22.84 -21.94
N SER A 12 -55.07 -22.50 -20.92
CA SER A 12 -55.24 -21.10 -20.48
C SER A 12 -54.36 -20.72 -19.28
N LEU A 13 -53.86 -21.65 -18.45
CA LEU A 13 -52.89 -21.27 -17.41
C LEU A 13 -51.49 -21.02 -17.99
N LEU A 14 -51.07 -21.74 -19.04
CA LEU A 14 -49.80 -21.46 -19.71
C LEU A 14 -49.84 -20.18 -20.56
N ALA A 15 -51.02 -19.80 -21.07
CA ALA A 15 -51.22 -18.53 -21.78
C ALA A 15 -51.42 -17.32 -20.83
N THR A 16 -51.81 -17.54 -19.56
CA THR A 16 -51.86 -16.46 -18.55
C THR A 16 -50.52 -16.27 -17.83
N LEU A 17 -49.62 -17.26 -17.85
CA LEU A 17 -48.20 -17.05 -17.52
C LEU A 17 -47.37 -16.50 -18.69
N ALA A 18 -47.85 -16.62 -19.94
CA ALA A 18 -47.19 -16.09 -21.13
C ALA A 18 -47.63 -14.66 -21.52
N LEU A 19 -48.42 -13.97 -20.67
CA LEU A 19 -48.89 -12.60 -20.89
C LEU A 19 -48.71 -11.65 -19.70
N ALA A 20 -47.97 -12.04 -18.65
CA ALA A 20 -47.22 -11.05 -17.90
C ALA A 20 -46.06 -10.64 -18.82
N GLN A 21 -46.36 -9.71 -19.71
CA GLN A 21 -45.40 -9.12 -20.63
C GLN A 21 -44.09 -8.87 -19.87
N SER A 22 -43.02 -9.30 -20.50
CA SER A 22 -41.61 -8.99 -20.25
C SER A 22 -41.35 -7.48 -20.26
N GLN A 23 -42.11 -6.71 -19.49
CA GLN A 23 -41.85 -5.31 -19.24
C GLN A 23 -40.71 -5.25 -18.25
N ALA A 24 -39.62 -4.63 -18.70
CA ALA A 24 -38.49 -4.27 -17.86
C ALA A 24 -39.02 -3.65 -16.54
N PRO A 25 -38.53 -4.07 -15.37
CA PRO A 25 -39.11 -3.67 -14.10
C PRO A 25 -38.92 -2.17 -13.93
N ALA A 26 -39.99 -1.37 -14.02
CA ALA A 26 -39.88 0.07 -13.85
C ALA A 26 -39.44 0.40 -12.43
N VAL A 27 -38.39 1.22 -12.30
CA VAL A 27 -37.86 1.70 -11.02
C VAL A 27 -37.94 3.21 -10.93
N SER A 28 -38.19 3.75 -9.75
CA SER A 28 -37.96 5.15 -9.41
C SER A 28 -37.14 5.26 -8.12
N VAL A 29 -36.24 6.24 -8.07
CA VAL A 29 -35.36 6.47 -6.92
C VAL A 29 -35.58 7.87 -6.38
N ALA A 30 -35.68 8.00 -5.05
CA ALA A 30 -35.74 9.28 -4.36
C ALA A 30 -34.83 9.28 -3.13
N LEU A 31 -34.33 10.46 -2.76
CA LEU A 31 -33.56 10.68 -1.53
C LEU A 31 -34.46 11.29 -0.45
N ASP A 32 -34.13 11.04 0.81
CA ASP A 32 -34.94 11.31 1.99
C ASP A 32 -35.07 12.78 2.44
N ARG A 33 -34.33 13.71 1.82
CA ARG A 33 -34.28 15.10 2.25
C ARG A 33 -34.87 16.07 1.23
N SER A 34 -35.77 16.93 1.68
CA SER A 34 -36.39 17.97 0.86
C SER A 34 -35.37 19.06 0.48
N GLY A 35 -35.28 19.37 -0.81
CA GLY A 35 -34.34 20.37 -1.36
C GLY A 35 -32.99 19.81 -1.84
N GLY A 36 -32.68 18.55 -1.55
CA GLY A 36 -31.53 17.85 -2.11
C GLY A 36 -30.16 18.38 -1.66
N VAL A 37 -30.05 19.08 -0.52
CA VAL A 37 -28.77 19.57 0.02
C VAL A 37 -28.34 18.74 1.23
N TYR A 38 -27.11 18.25 1.23
CA TYR A 38 -26.51 17.42 2.28
C TYR A 38 -25.16 18.01 2.70
N VAL A 39 -24.69 17.69 3.91
CA VAL A 39 -23.33 17.94 4.37
C VAL A 39 -22.54 16.63 4.29
N SER A 40 -21.25 16.70 3.96
CA SER A 40 -20.40 15.51 3.92
C SER A 40 -20.48 14.73 5.24
N GLY A 41 -20.84 13.44 5.16
CA GLY A 41 -21.05 12.55 6.30
C GLY A 41 -22.51 12.38 6.72
N ASP A 42 -23.45 13.14 6.15
CA ASP A 42 -24.88 12.97 6.41
C ASP A 42 -25.36 11.57 6.04
N ALA A 43 -26.25 11.04 6.89
CA ALA A 43 -27.00 9.82 6.65
C ALA A 43 -28.06 10.06 5.57
N VAL A 44 -28.13 9.18 4.58
CA VAL A 44 -29.09 9.25 3.48
C VAL A 44 -29.81 7.93 3.32
N GLN A 45 -31.14 7.99 3.33
CA GLN A 45 -32.00 6.90 2.91
C GLN A 45 -32.41 7.09 1.45
N VAL A 46 -32.41 5.98 0.72
CA VAL A 46 -32.80 5.90 -0.69
C VAL A 46 -34.13 5.16 -0.77
N THR A 47 -35.17 5.85 -1.22
CA THR A 47 -36.47 5.24 -1.49
C THR A 47 -36.49 4.71 -2.92
N VAL A 48 -36.65 3.40 -3.06
CA VAL A 48 -36.79 2.70 -4.35
C VAL A 48 -38.23 2.25 -4.51
N THR A 49 -38.88 2.63 -5.60
CA THR A 49 -40.23 2.14 -5.94
C THR A 49 -40.16 1.25 -7.17
N LEU A 50 -40.70 0.05 -7.08
CA LEU A 50 -40.70 -0.95 -8.14
C LEU A 50 -42.12 -1.28 -8.61
N ALA A 51 -42.35 -1.34 -9.92
CA ALA A 51 -43.63 -1.79 -10.47
C ALA A 51 -43.84 -3.31 -10.37
N ALA A 52 -42.75 -4.09 -10.31
CA ALA A 52 -42.73 -5.54 -10.17
C ALA A 52 -41.49 -5.96 -9.36
N PRO A 53 -41.46 -7.14 -8.73
CA PRO A 53 -40.28 -7.59 -8.01
C PRO A 53 -39.04 -7.63 -8.92
N ALA A 54 -37.89 -7.15 -8.43
CA ALA A 54 -36.67 -7.05 -9.22
C ALA A 54 -35.42 -7.04 -8.33
N LEU A 55 -34.28 -7.45 -8.90
CA LEU A 55 -32.96 -7.24 -8.30
C LEU A 55 -32.62 -5.76 -8.42
N VAL A 56 -32.21 -5.13 -7.31
CA VAL A 56 -31.93 -3.69 -7.27
C VAL A 56 -30.48 -3.41 -6.93
N TYR A 57 -29.89 -2.50 -7.69
CA TYR A 57 -28.54 -2.01 -7.53
C TYR A 57 -28.57 -0.48 -7.40
N LEU A 58 -27.90 0.08 -6.39
CA LEU A 58 -27.78 1.52 -6.18
C LEU A 58 -26.32 1.93 -6.31
N PHE A 59 -26.06 2.95 -7.13
CA PHE A 59 -24.73 3.51 -7.35
C PHE A 59 -24.72 4.99 -6.99
N ALA A 60 -23.67 5.46 -6.33
CA ALA A 60 -23.41 6.88 -6.08
C ALA A 60 -22.27 7.38 -6.98
N LEU A 61 -22.50 8.48 -7.68
CA LEU A 61 -21.56 9.12 -8.59
C LEU A 61 -21.08 10.44 -7.97
N GLY A 62 -19.81 10.49 -7.54
CA GLY A 62 -19.17 11.64 -6.87
C GLY A 62 -17.92 12.16 -7.60
N ALA A 63 -17.50 13.39 -7.27
CA ALA A 63 -16.40 14.07 -7.95
C ALA A 63 -15.01 13.86 -7.29
N PRO A 64 -13.93 13.77 -8.09
CA PRO A 64 -13.94 13.52 -9.53
C PRO A 64 -13.90 12.00 -9.77
N GLU A 65 -14.96 11.47 -10.38
CA GLU A 65 -14.97 10.17 -11.08
C GLU A 65 -14.95 8.91 -10.18
N ARG A 66 -15.59 8.99 -9.01
CA ARG A 66 -15.81 7.82 -8.16
C ARG A 66 -17.25 7.33 -8.30
N VAL A 67 -17.41 6.06 -8.65
CA VAL A 67 -18.69 5.36 -8.56
C VAL A 67 -18.63 4.36 -7.43
N ASP A 68 -19.45 4.57 -6.41
CA ASP A 68 -19.57 3.66 -5.27
C ASP A 68 -20.84 2.83 -5.42
N LEU A 69 -20.72 1.51 -5.30
CA LEU A 69 -21.87 0.64 -5.11
C LEU A 69 -22.40 0.84 -3.70
N LEU A 70 -23.59 1.42 -3.58
CA LEU A 70 -24.27 1.61 -2.31
C LEU A 70 -25.01 0.34 -1.88
N PHE A 71 -25.63 -0.37 -2.83
CA PHE A 71 -26.47 -1.52 -2.53
C PHE A 71 -26.60 -2.44 -3.75
N PRO A 72 -26.59 -3.78 -3.58
CA PRO A 72 -26.05 -4.52 -2.42
C PRO A 72 -24.56 -4.20 -2.19
N LEU A 73 -23.99 -4.50 -1.02
CA LEU A 73 -22.54 -4.30 -0.77
C LEU A 73 -21.64 -5.22 -1.62
N ASP A 74 -22.22 -6.28 -2.18
CA ASP A 74 -21.61 -7.19 -3.15
C ASP A 74 -22.61 -7.45 -4.28
N LEU A 75 -22.20 -7.18 -5.53
CA LEU A 75 -23.01 -7.36 -6.75
C LEU A 75 -23.54 -8.77 -6.92
N ALA A 76 -22.79 -9.79 -6.48
CA ALA A 76 -23.20 -11.18 -6.54
C ALA A 76 -24.35 -11.51 -5.56
N THR A 77 -24.64 -10.61 -4.62
CA THR A 77 -25.59 -10.83 -3.52
C THR A 77 -26.84 -9.97 -3.61
N ALA A 78 -27.15 -9.43 -4.79
CA ALA A 78 -28.30 -8.56 -5.00
C ALA A 78 -29.61 -9.21 -4.53
N PRO A 79 -30.32 -8.62 -3.55
CA PRO A 79 -31.57 -9.18 -3.07
C PRO A 79 -32.70 -8.85 -4.05
N LEU A 80 -33.59 -9.82 -4.28
CA LEU A 80 -34.85 -9.58 -4.99
C LEU A 80 -35.76 -8.74 -4.10
N LEU A 81 -35.98 -7.48 -4.47
CA LEU A 81 -36.90 -6.59 -3.76
C LEU A 81 -38.33 -6.78 -4.29
N PRO A 82 -39.36 -6.72 -3.41
CA PRO A 82 -40.75 -6.84 -3.82
C PRO A 82 -41.22 -5.60 -4.60
N ALA A 83 -42.31 -5.74 -5.35
CA ALA A 83 -43.02 -4.60 -5.93
C ALA A 83 -43.52 -3.64 -4.82
N GLY A 84 -43.61 -2.36 -5.14
CA GLY A 84 -43.96 -1.30 -4.22
C GLY A 84 -42.76 -0.49 -3.74
N VAL A 85 -42.93 0.21 -2.62
CA VAL A 85 -41.93 1.12 -2.06
C VAL A 85 -41.04 0.38 -1.08
N THR A 86 -39.72 0.41 -1.31
CA THR A 86 -38.70 -0.04 -0.37
C THR A 86 -37.78 1.12 -0.02
N VAL A 87 -37.62 1.42 1.26
CA VAL A 87 -36.59 2.33 1.76
C VAL A 87 -35.33 1.52 2.06
N LEU A 88 -34.20 1.96 1.51
CA LEU A 88 -32.89 1.36 1.69
C LEU A 88 -31.95 2.34 2.41
N PRO A 89 -31.06 1.84 3.29
CA PRO A 89 -30.95 0.44 3.72
C PRO A 89 -32.06 0.06 4.72
N ARG A 90 -32.36 -1.25 4.82
CA ARG A 90 -33.35 -1.80 5.77
C ARG A 90 -32.80 -1.97 7.21
N SER A 91 -31.50 -1.71 7.42
CA SER A 91 -30.80 -1.64 8.72
C SER A 91 -30.57 -0.17 9.12
N SER A 92 -30.16 0.09 10.37
CA SER A 92 -29.91 1.43 10.91
C SER A 92 -28.69 2.17 10.33
N ASP A 93 -27.95 1.56 9.40
CA ASP A 93 -26.77 2.15 8.76
C ASP A 93 -27.15 2.87 7.48
N ALA A 94 -27.73 4.06 7.58
CA ALA A 94 -28.01 4.89 6.41
C ALA A 94 -26.75 5.12 5.54
N PHE A 95 -26.91 5.22 4.22
CA PHE A 95 -25.79 5.47 3.32
C PHE A 95 -25.15 6.83 3.68
N ARG A 96 -23.86 6.85 3.98
CA ARG A 96 -23.16 8.11 4.26
C ARG A 96 -22.47 8.61 3.01
N LEU A 97 -22.89 9.79 2.56
CA LEU A 97 -22.29 10.44 1.40
C LEU A 97 -21.03 11.18 1.83
N VAL A 98 -19.92 10.96 1.12
CA VAL A 98 -18.66 11.67 1.38
C VAL A 98 -18.38 12.61 0.22
N ALA A 99 -18.31 13.91 0.48
CA ALA A 99 -17.83 14.86 -0.51
C ALA A 99 -16.30 14.91 -0.50
N GLY A 100 -15.71 15.21 -1.67
CA GLY A 100 -14.34 15.71 -1.73
C GLY A 100 -14.20 17.10 -1.08
N PRO A 101 -13.01 17.73 -1.15
CA PRO A 101 -12.73 19.00 -0.48
C PRO A 101 -13.54 20.21 -0.99
N VAL A 102 -14.42 20.04 -1.97
CA VAL A 102 -15.24 21.09 -2.60
C VAL A 102 -16.70 20.64 -2.60
N ALA A 103 -17.63 21.56 -2.34
CA ALA A 103 -19.06 21.28 -2.47
C ALA A 103 -19.41 20.87 -3.92
N GLY A 104 -20.25 19.85 -4.11
CA GLY A 104 -20.49 19.28 -5.44
C GLY A 104 -21.81 18.52 -5.58
N GLN A 105 -22.21 18.24 -6.83
CA GLN A 105 -23.41 17.47 -7.15
C GLN A 105 -23.11 15.96 -7.03
N LEU A 106 -23.96 15.22 -6.32
CA LEU A 106 -23.96 13.77 -6.23
C LEU A 106 -25.16 13.22 -7.00
N VAL A 107 -24.95 12.20 -7.82
CA VAL A 107 -26.03 11.49 -8.54
C VAL A 107 -26.13 10.07 -8.02
N VAL A 108 -27.32 9.65 -7.58
CA VAL A 108 -27.62 8.28 -7.21
C VAL A 108 -28.43 7.62 -8.32
N VAL A 109 -27.93 6.50 -8.84
CA VAL A 109 -28.56 5.73 -9.92
C VAL A 109 -29.05 4.41 -9.33
N GLY A 110 -30.34 4.13 -9.46
CA GLY A 110 -30.91 2.83 -9.13
C GLY A 110 -31.27 2.05 -10.36
N VAL A 111 -30.75 0.84 -10.48
CA VAL A 111 -31.00 -0.10 -11.56
C VAL A 111 -31.85 -1.25 -11.04
N ALA A 112 -32.93 -1.58 -11.75
CA ALA A 112 -33.75 -2.75 -11.49
C ALA A 112 -33.63 -3.74 -12.66
N SER A 113 -33.42 -5.01 -12.35
CA SER A 113 -33.28 -6.07 -13.35
C SER A 113 -34.00 -7.36 -12.91
N GLN A 114 -34.49 -8.13 -13.88
CA GLN A 114 -35.05 -9.48 -13.67
C GLN A 114 -33.98 -10.57 -13.67
N SER A 115 -32.74 -10.24 -14.03
CA SER A 115 -31.58 -11.14 -14.01
C SER A 115 -30.39 -10.44 -13.38
N PRO A 116 -29.45 -11.17 -12.73
CA PRO A 116 -28.24 -10.57 -12.19
C PRO A 116 -27.52 -9.76 -13.27
N LEU A 117 -26.94 -8.61 -12.88
CA LEU A 117 -26.08 -7.88 -13.81
C LEU A 117 -24.85 -8.73 -14.10
N ASP A 118 -24.37 -8.69 -15.34
CA ASP A 118 -23.22 -9.51 -15.75
C ASP A 118 -21.96 -9.08 -14.98
N VAL A 119 -21.47 -9.96 -14.12
CA VAL A 119 -20.40 -9.68 -13.17
C VAL A 119 -19.07 -9.47 -13.90
N GLU A 120 -18.83 -10.04 -15.09
CA GLU A 120 -17.60 -9.74 -15.85
C GLU A 120 -17.61 -8.30 -16.39
N LEU A 121 -18.78 -7.80 -16.80
CA LEU A 121 -18.97 -6.39 -17.19
C LEU A 121 -18.90 -5.42 -16.00
N VAL A 122 -19.11 -5.87 -14.76
CA VAL A 122 -19.05 -5.01 -13.56
C VAL A 122 -17.76 -5.21 -12.74
N ALA A 123 -17.11 -6.37 -12.84
CA ALA A 123 -15.78 -6.63 -12.28
C ALA A 123 -14.69 -5.88 -13.05
N ASP A 124 -14.89 -5.65 -14.36
CA ASP A 124 -14.06 -4.74 -15.17
C ASP A 124 -14.65 -3.32 -15.37
N GLY A 125 -15.91 -3.06 -14.97
CA GLY A 125 -16.70 -1.91 -15.47
C GLY A 125 -17.33 -0.97 -14.45
N LEU A 126 -16.60 -0.56 -13.40
CA LEU A 126 -16.67 0.85 -12.96
C LEU A 126 -15.43 1.65 -13.38
N ARG A 127 -14.56 1.05 -14.19
CA ARG A 127 -13.55 1.76 -15.00
C ARG A 127 -14.06 2.24 -16.36
N LEU A 128 -15.30 1.89 -16.76
CA LEU A 128 -15.76 2.07 -18.16
C LEU A 128 -16.55 3.35 -18.48
N LEU A 129 -16.58 4.37 -17.60
CA LEU A 129 -17.10 5.70 -17.98
C LEU A 129 -16.19 6.90 -17.68
N SER A 130 -14.93 6.72 -17.26
CA SER A 130 -13.93 7.82 -17.36
C SER A 130 -12.46 7.39 -17.38
N ARG A 131 -12.13 6.15 -17.74
CA ARG A 131 -10.73 5.80 -18.11
C ARG A 131 -10.47 5.66 -19.59
N GLN A 132 -11.51 5.64 -20.43
CA GLN A 132 -11.32 5.84 -21.87
C GLN A 132 -11.78 7.25 -22.23
N GLU A 133 -10.80 8.09 -22.58
CA GLU A 133 -10.99 9.39 -23.25
C GLU A 133 -11.66 10.51 -22.44
N GLY A 134 -11.00 11.05 -21.40
CA GLY A 134 -11.13 12.47 -20.98
C GLY A 134 -12.55 13.06 -20.76
N ARG A 135 -13.59 12.23 -20.68
CA ARG A 135 -14.97 12.66 -20.50
C ARG A 135 -15.32 12.50 -19.03
N VAL A 136 -15.64 13.63 -18.42
CA VAL A 136 -16.43 13.67 -17.18
C VAL A 136 -17.66 12.80 -17.43
N ALA A 137 -17.94 11.83 -16.55
CA ALA A 137 -19.15 11.02 -16.65
C ALA A 137 -20.38 11.94 -16.75
N ASP A 138 -20.95 12.06 -17.95
CA ASP A 138 -22.17 12.82 -18.16
C ASP A 138 -23.40 11.91 -17.97
N LEU A 139 -24.57 12.52 -17.81
CA LEU A 139 -25.83 11.82 -17.62
C LEU A 139 -26.14 10.82 -18.75
N ALA A 140 -25.64 11.07 -19.97
CA ALA A 140 -25.88 10.24 -21.13
C ALA A 140 -25.02 8.97 -21.12
N ALA A 141 -23.77 9.07 -20.67
CA ALA A 141 -22.87 7.95 -20.44
C ALA A 141 -23.44 6.98 -19.39
N VAL A 142 -23.98 7.53 -18.30
CA VAL A 142 -24.66 6.76 -17.23
C VAL A 142 -25.91 6.06 -17.76
N GLN A 143 -26.71 6.73 -18.59
CA GLN A 143 -27.87 6.12 -19.25
C GLN A 143 -27.48 5.00 -20.23
N ALA A 144 -26.34 5.13 -20.91
CA ALA A 144 -25.81 4.10 -21.81
C ALA A 144 -25.32 2.86 -21.05
N LEU A 145 -24.63 3.04 -19.92
CA LEU A 145 -24.16 1.96 -19.04
C LEU A 145 -25.32 1.12 -18.49
N VAL A 146 -26.42 1.76 -18.07
CA VAL A 146 -27.63 1.05 -17.65
C VAL A 146 -28.19 0.17 -18.76
N GLY A 147 -28.19 0.66 -20.01
CA GLY A 147 -28.68 -0.10 -21.17
C GLY A 147 -27.82 -1.30 -21.54
N SER A 148 -26.53 -1.31 -21.18
CA SER A 148 -25.59 -2.39 -21.50
C SER A 148 -25.45 -3.46 -20.40
N LEU A 149 -25.89 -3.18 -19.17
CA LEU A 149 -25.63 -4.04 -18.00
C LEU A 149 -26.53 -5.29 -17.90
N ALA A 150 -27.71 -5.30 -18.54
CA ALA A 150 -28.53 -6.50 -18.77
C ALA A 150 -29.70 -6.20 -19.75
N PRO A 151 -30.03 -7.10 -20.70
CA PRO A 151 -31.22 -6.96 -21.54
C PRO A 151 -32.50 -6.90 -20.69
N GLY A 152 -33.25 -5.80 -20.79
CA GLY A 152 -34.51 -5.63 -20.05
C GLY A 152 -34.36 -5.08 -18.62
N ALA A 153 -33.21 -4.50 -18.27
CA ALA A 153 -33.08 -3.66 -17.07
C ALA A 153 -33.72 -2.27 -17.26
N THR A 154 -34.15 -1.63 -16.18
CA THR A 154 -34.46 -0.19 -16.17
C THR A 154 -33.64 0.53 -15.11
N ALA A 155 -33.43 1.84 -15.27
CA ALA A 155 -32.89 2.65 -14.19
C ALA A 155 -33.63 3.97 -14.01
N ALA A 156 -33.50 4.49 -12.80
CA ALA A 156 -33.89 5.84 -12.43
C ALA A 156 -32.78 6.51 -11.65
N LEU A 157 -32.81 7.84 -11.65
CA LEU A 157 -31.76 8.69 -11.11
C LEU A 157 -32.34 9.74 -10.18
N ALA A 158 -31.64 9.95 -9.07
CA ALA A 158 -31.88 11.01 -8.10
C ALA A 158 -30.61 11.85 -7.96
N THR A 159 -30.75 13.16 -7.73
CA THR A 159 -29.59 14.06 -7.61
C THR A 159 -29.66 14.86 -6.31
N ALA A 160 -28.48 15.19 -5.77
CA ALA A 160 -28.29 15.97 -4.55
C ALA A 160 -27.04 16.87 -4.67
N THR A 161 -26.92 17.87 -3.80
CA THR A 161 -25.77 18.76 -3.63
C THR A 161 -25.16 18.50 -2.25
N VAL A 162 -23.87 18.21 -2.15
CA VAL A 162 -23.18 17.94 -0.89
C VAL A 162 -22.20 19.08 -0.55
N GLN A 163 -22.24 19.61 0.67
CA GLN A 163 -21.40 20.70 1.17
C GLN A 163 -20.12 20.18 1.85
N ALA A 164 -19.01 20.92 1.71
CA ALA A 164 -17.70 20.60 2.29
C ALA A 164 -17.60 21.01 3.79
N PRO A 165 -16.76 20.34 4.60
CA PRO A 165 -16.59 20.66 6.03
C PRO A 165 -15.79 21.96 6.28
N ALA A 166 -16.11 22.68 7.37
CA ALA A 166 -15.42 23.91 7.79
C ALA A 166 -14.07 23.63 8.49
N THR A 167 -13.04 24.43 8.20
CA THR A 167 -11.66 24.29 8.74
C THR A 167 -11.52 24.99 10.09
N GLU A 168 -11.07 24.30 11.15
CA GLU A 168 -10.73 24.91 12.45
C GLU A 168 -9.27 25.42 12.48
N SER A 169 -9.08 26.66 12.94
CA SER A 169 -7.80 27.39 13.00
C SER A 169 -7.01 27.14 14.29
N GLN A 170 -5.67 27.14 14.18
CA GLN A 170 -4.69 27.01 15.27
C GLN A 170 -4.79 28.09 16.37
N GLY A 171 -4.48 27.72 17.62
CA GLY A 171 -4.23 28.61 18.76
C GLY A 171 -2.98 28.18 19.58
N PRO A 172 -2.33 29.07 20.34
CA PRO A 172 -0.88 29.04 20.59
C PRO A 172 -0.42 28.19 21.79
N ILE A 173 0.88 27.88 21.74
CA ILE A 173 1.70 27.10 22.68
C ILE A 173 1.84 27.79 24.05
N LEU A 174 1.78 27.01 25.15
CA LEU A 174 2.36 27.35 26.46
C LEU A 174 3.27 26.21 26.95
N ALA A 175 4.41 26.59 27.53
CA ALA A 175 5.58 25.78 27.89
C ALA A 175 5.46 25.13 29.31
N PRO A 176 6.39 24.23 29.73
CA PRO A 176 6.16 23.17 30.72
C PRO A 176 6.52 23.54 32.19
N VAL A 177 5.98 22.79 33.16
CA VAL A 177 6.34 22.84 34.60
C VAL A 177 6.50 21.39 35.15
N PRO A 178 7.45 21.10 36.07
CA PRO A 178 7.92 19.73 36.37
C PRO A 178 7.18 19.00 37.51
N LEU A 179 7.44 17.68 37.57
CA LEU A 179 6.87 16.65 38.46
C LEU A 179 7.08 16.88 39.96
N GLU A 180 6.02 16.72 40.76
CA GLU A 180 6.07 16.28 42.15
C GLU A 180 5.02 15.19 42.42
N GLN A 181 5.43 14.15 43.16
CA GLN A 181 4.62 13.02 43.60
C GLN A 181 3.78 13.40 44.83
N GLU A 182 2.48 13.10 44.83
CA GLU A 182 1.68 13.07 46.07
C GLU A 182 0.74 11.85 46.07
N LEU A 183 0.80 11.07 47.15
CA LEU A 183 -0.06 9.90 47.45
C LEU A 183 -1.53 10.33 47.67
N PRO A 184 -2.53 9.45 47.46
CA PRO A 184 -3.93 9.86 47.40
C PRO A 184 -4.50 10.16 48.82
N PRO A 185 -5.30 11.24 49.00
CA PRO A 185 -6.10 11.43 50.20
C PRO A 185 -7.43 10.64 50.12
N PRO A 186 -8.10 10.39 51.28
CA PRO A 186 -9.08 9.33 51.44
C PRO A 186 -10.42 9.63 50.76
N SER A 187 -11.08 8.58 50.28
CA SER A 187 -12.42 8.65 49.70
C SER A 187 -13.41 9.35 50.65
N PRO A 188 -14.17 10.37 50.19
CA PRO A 188 -15.25 10.95 50.96
C PRO A 188 -16.43 9.96 51.09
N ALA A 189 -17.17 10.07 52.18
CA ALA A 189 -18.38 9.29 52.49
C ALA A 189 -19.39 9.29 51.32
N PRO A 190 -20.21 8.23 51.14
CA PRO A 190 -21.09 8.11 49.99
C PRO A 190 -22.07 9.27 49.93
N ALA A 191 -22.02 10.02 48.83
CA ALA A 191 -22.91 11.15 48.59
C ALA A 191 -24.35 10.65 48.38
N SER A 192 -25.33 11.48 48.78
CA SER A 192 -26.74 11.08 48.86
C SER A 192 -27.34 10.80 47.47
N GLU A 193 -28.16 9.75 47.34
CA GLU A 193 -28.88 9.38 46.11
C GLU A 193 -29.82 10.48 45.56
N SER A 194 -30.18 11.47 46.39
CA SER A 194 -30.98 12.64 46.01
C SER A 194 -30.13 13.85 45.56
N GLU A 195 -28.80 13.76 45.63
CA GLU A 195 -27.91 14.83 45.20
C GLU A 195 -27.91 14.99 43.68
N LEU A 196 -28.02 16.24 43.21
CA LEU A 196 -28.12 16.54 41.78
C LEU A 196 -26.74 16.64 41.12
N VAL A 197 -26.51 15.82 40.10
CA VAL A 197 -25.30 15.79 39.27
C VAL A 197 -25.61 16.18 37.82
N PRO A 198 -24.64 16.72 37.05
CA PRO A 198 -24.85 17.05 35.64
C PRO A 198 -25.23 15.83 34.82
N LEU A 199 -26.36 15.91 34.10
CA LEU A 199 -26.87 14.82 33.27
C LEU A 199 -25.83 14.35 32.24
N ARG A 200 -25.11 15.30 31.60
CA ARG A 200 -24.08 14.97 30.60
C ARG A 200 -22.98 14.07 31.16
N GLU A 201 -22.52 14.32 32.38
CA GLU A 201 -21.49 13.49 33.02
C GLU A 201 -21.99 12.07 33.27
N VAL A 202 -23.27 11.92 33.66
CA VAL A 202 -23.88 10.61 33.85
C VAL A 202 -24.05 9.86 32.53
N VAL A 203 -24.48 10.55 31.48
CA VAL A 203 -24.71 9.93 30.15
C VAL A 203 -23.41 9.58 29.46
N ASP A 204 -22.40 10.46 29.51
CA ASP A 204 -21.07 10.21 28.94
C ASP A 204 -20.40 9.03 29.67
N ALA A 205 -20.53 8.94 31.00
CA ALA A 205 -20.01 7.83 31.78
C ALA A 205 -20.67 6.47 31.45
N LEU A 206 -21.91 6.49 30.98
CA LEU A 206 -22.64 5.31 30.52
C LEU A 206 -22.54 5.09 29.00
N GLY A 207 -21.76 5.92 28.28
CA GLY A 207 -21.59 5.82 26.83
C GLY A 207 -22.84 6.15 26.01
N GLY A 208 -23.74 6.97 26.55
CA GLY A 208 -25.02 7.29 25.93
C GLY A 208 -25.03 8.58 25.10
N GLN A 209 -26.18 8.85 24.47
CA GLN A 209 -26.45 10.05 23.69
C GLN A 209 -27.57 10.88 24.33
N LEU A 210 -27.50 12.20 24.12
CA LEU A 210 -28.50 13.17 24.58
C LEU A 210 -29.23 13.82 23.40
N GLY A 211 -30.54 13.86 23.48
CA GLY A 211 -31.42 14.67 22.63
C GLY A 211 -32.19 15.67 23.48
N PHE A 212 -32.35 16.88 22.98
CA PHE A 212 -33.16 17.93 23.59
C PHE A 212 -34.15 18.43 22.55
N ASP A 213 -35.44 18.25 22.80
CA ASP A 213 -36.50 18.67 21.88
C ASP A 213 -37.68 19.25 22.66
N GLU A 214 -38.05 20.51 22.39
CA GLU A 214 -39.16 21.24 23.03
C GLU A 214 -39.28 21.02 24.56
N GLY A 215 -38.16 21.04 25.28
CA GLY A 215 -38.09 20.86 26.74
C GLY A 215 -38.21 19.42 27.23
N LEU A 216 -38.33 18.44 26.32
CA LEU A 216 -38.17 17.01 26.56
C LEU A 216 -36.70 16.63 26.38
N VAL A 217 -36.16 15.96 27.40
CA VAL A 217 -34.82 15.39 27.39
C VAL A 217 -34.94 13.92 27.04
N THR A 218 -34.23 13.50 26.00
CA THR A 218 -34.12 12.09 25.61
C THR A 218 -32.70 11.62 25.85
N VAL A 219 -32.54 10.53 26.61
CA VAL A 219 -31.26 9.87 26.85
C VAL A 219 -31.31 8.49 26.19
N ARG A 220 -30.30 8.13 25.41
CA ARG A 220 -30.16 6.78 24.86
C ARG A 220 -28.88 6.14 25.35
N VAL A 221 -28.98 5.07 26.12
CA VAL A 221 -27.83 4.34 26.69
C VAL A 221 -28.06 2.85 26.40
N GLY A 222 -27.20 2.25 25.57
CA GLY A 222 -27.42 0.88 25.08
C GLY A 222 -28.77 0.75 24.35
N THR A 223 -29.61 -0.19 24.79
CA THR A 223 -30.98 -0.37 24.28
C THR A 223 -32.02 0.51 24.98
N LEU A 224 -31.68 1.16 26.09
CA LEU A 224 -32.61 1.95 26.88
C LEU A 224 -32.82 3.33 26.25
N THR A 225 -34.09 3.71 26.09
CA THR A 225 -34.51 5.07 25.76
C THR A 225 -35.21 5.68 26.97
N VAL A 226 -34.60 6.70 27.55
CA VAL A 226 -35.15 7.45 28.67
C VAL A 226 -35.67 8.79 28.19
N THR A 227 -36.88 9.18 28.58
CA THR A 227 -37.43 10.51 28.28
C THR A 227 -37.99 11.17 29.53
N PHE A 228 -37.72 12.47 29.72
CA PHE A 228 -38.25 13.24 30.85
C PHE A 228 -38.21 14.74 30.58
N ARG A 229 -38.99 15.52 31.34
CA ARG A 229 -38.91 16.99 31.33
C ARG A 229 -38.15 17.48 32.56
N ALA A 230 -37.32 18.50 32.36
CA ALA A 230 -36.55 19.05 33.45
C ALA A 230 -37.47 19.75 34.47
N GLY A 231 -37.30 19.48 35.75
CA GLY A 231 -38.18 19.96 36.83
C GLY A 231 -39.10 18.88 37.39
N GLU A 232 -39.20 17.72 36.72
CA GLU A 232 -40.02 16.59 37.14
C GLU A 232 -39.16 15.48 37.77
N ALA A 233 -39.75 14.73 38.72
CA ALA A 233 -39.16 13.52 39.28
C ALA A 233 -39.57 12.26 38.50
N ALA A 234 -40.61 12.34 37.66
CA ALA A 234 -41.04 11.22 36.83
C ALA A 234 -40.25 11.20 35.52
N ILE A 235 -39.70 10.04 35.19
CA ILE A 235 -39.01 9.77 33.92
C ILE A 235 -39.67 8.55 33.27
N SER A 236 -39.60 8.44 31.95
CA SER A 236 -40.01 7.24 31.22
C SER A 236 -38.77 6.49 30.74
N ILE A 237 -38.65 5.19 31.03
CA ILE A 237 -37.61 4.30 30.51
C ILE A 237 -38.31 3.27 29.63
N ASP A 238 -38.04 3.27 28.32
CA ASP A 238 -38.67 2.42 27.31
C ASP A 238 -40.22 2.42 27.37
N GLY A 239 -40.80 3.55 27.76
CA GLY A 239 -42.26 3.73 27.89
C GLY A 239 -42.82 3.43 29.29
N GLU A 240 -42.04 2.86 30.21
CA GLU A 240 -42.43 2.65 31.62
C GLU A 240 -42.10 3.88 32.47
N VAL A 241 -43.04 4.36 33.29
CA VAL A 241 -42.82 5.55 34.14
C VAL A 241 -42.15 5.14 35.46
N VAL A 242 -40.98 5.72 35.72
CA VAL A 242 -40.17 5.54 36.92
C VAL A 242 -40.06 6.87 37.67
N THR A 243 -40.21 6.85 39.00
CA THR A 243 -40.11 8.06 39.84
C THR A 243 -38.75 8.12 40.53
N LEU A 244 -38.03 9.23 40.31
CA LEU A 244 -36.75 9.54 40.92
C LEU A 244 -36.90 10.05 42.37
N PRO A 245 -35.88 9.87 43.22
CA PRO A 245 -35.91 10.32 44.61
C PRO A 245 -35.87 11.85 44.77
N ALA A 246 -35.50 12.58 43.72
CA ALA A 246 -35.59 14.04 43.66
C ALA A 246 -35.96 14.48 42.23
N ALA A 247 -36.58 15.65 42.10
CA ALA A 247 -36.88 16.21 40.80
C ALA A 247 -35.61 16.60 40.05
N THR A 248 -35.58 16.35 38.75
CA THR A 248 -34.55 16.88 37.87
C THR A 248 -34.59 18.42 37.87
N ALA A 249 -33.50 19.09 37.55
CA ALA A 249 -33.46 20.55 37.56
C ALA A 249 -32.61 21.10 36.41
N VAL A 250 -32.82 22.36 36.05
CA VAL A 250 -31.87 23.09 35.19
C VAL A 250 -31.21 24.17 36.03
N ARG A 251 -29.87 24.14 36.14
CA ARG A 251 -29.08 25.20 36.79
C ARG A 251 -27.92 25.59 35.88
N GLY A 252 -27.74 26.89 35.68
CA GLY A 252 -26.65 27.41 34.83
C GLY A 252 -26.68 26.88 33.39
N GLY A 253 -27.87 26.62 32.84
CA GLY A 253 -28.04 26.06 31.49
C GLY A 253 -27.74 24.56 31.38
N ARG A 254 -27.49 23.86 32.48
CA ARG A 254 -27.24 22.41 32.52
C ARG A 254 -28.41 21.68 33.17
N THR A 255 -28.87 20.61 32.53
CA THR A 255 -29.81 19.66 33.14
C THR A 255 -29.06 18.84 34.17
N LEU A 256 -29.61 18.80 35.39
CA LEU A 256 -29.13 18.03 36.52
C LEU A 256 -30.14 16.94 36.85
N VAL A 257 -29.64 15.75 37.19
CA VAL A 257 -30.42 14.60 37.63
C VAL A 257 -29.91 14.10 38.98
N PRO A 258 -30.76 13.48 39.82
CA PRO A 258 -30.29 12.86 41.05
C PRO A 258 -29.26 11.77 40.75
N ARG A 259 -28.28 11.54 41.62
CA ARG A 259 -27.31 10.44 41.45
C ARG A 259 -27.96 9.08 41.22
N ALA A 260 -29.11 8.83 41.85
CA ALA A 260 -29.90 7.62 41.66
C ALA A 260 -30.30 7.37 40.19
N PHE A 261 -30.37 8.42 39.37
CA PHE A 261 -30.63 8.29 37.93
C PHE A 261 -29.63 7.35 37.27
N ARG A 262 -28.36 7.41 37.65
CA ARG A 262 -27.32 6.51 37.15
C ARG A 262 -27.58 5.08 37.57
N THR A 263 -27.77 4.85 38.88
CA THR A 263 -27.97 3.51 39.46
C THR A 263 -29.20 2.83 38.85
N ILE A 264 -30.30 3.57 38.67
CA ILE A 264 -31.54 3.07 38.04
C ILE A 264 -31.29 2.63 36.59
N LEU A 265 -30.50 3.39 35.82
CA LEU A 265 -30.17 3.02 34.44
C LEU A 265 -29.21 1.84 34.37
N GLU A 266 -28.22 1.76 35.26
CA GLU A 266 -27.32 0.61 35.36
C GLU A 266 -28.09 -0.67 35.71
N GLU A 267 -29.03 -0.62 36.65
CA GLU A 267 -29.90 -1.76 37.00
C GLU A 267 -30.82 -2.18 35.84
N ARG A 268 -31.44 -1.21 35.14
CA ARG A 268 -32.29 -1.50 33.98
C ARG A 268 -31.49 -2.02 32.80
N LEU A 269 -30.24 -1.56 32.62
CA LEU A 269 -29.35 -2.03 31.57
C LEU A 269 -28.91 -3.47 31.89
N ALA A 270 -28.56 -3.77 33.13
CA ALA A 270 -28.25 -5.13 33.58
C ALA A 270 -29.46 -6.08 33.46
N GLN A 271 -30.68 -5.59 33.71
CA GLN A 271 -31.92 -6.37 33.48
C GLN A 271 -32.20 -6.57 31.98
N ALA A 272 -31.94 -5.55 31.14
CA ALA A 272 -32.06 -5.65 29.69
C ALA A 272 -31.05 -6.66 29.12
N GLU A 273 -29.81 -6.66 29.62
CA GLU A 273 -28.76 -7.63 29.33
C GLU A 273 -29.14 -9.05 29.77
N ALA A 274 -29.74 -9.20 30.96
CA ALA A 274 -30.27 -10.48 31.43
C ALA A 274 -31.47 -10.99 30.61
N SER A 275 -32.17 -10.10 29.89
CA SER A 275 -33.37 -10.40 29.10
C SER A 275 -33.14 -10.58 27.58
N GLY A 276 -31.90 -10.46 27.08
CA GLY A 276 -31.52 -10.98 25.75
C GLY A 276 -31.58 -10.01 24.55
N GLY A 277 -31.33 -8.70 24.74
CA GLY A 277 -31.06 -7.78 23.62
C GLY A 277 -29.56 -7.76 23.25
N VAL A 278 -29.17 -8.40 22.14
CA VAL A 278 -27.77 -8.75 21.85
C VAL A 278 -26.95 -7.57 21.29
N PHE A 279 -26.20 -6.89 22.15
CA PHE A 279 -24.90 -6.30 21.78
C PHE A 279 -23.83 -7.36 22.01
N VAL A 280 -23.07 -7.73 20.96
CA VAL A 280 -21.93 -8.64 21.09
C VAL A 280 -20.72 -7.81 21.50
N SER A 281 -20.19 -8.02 22.71
CA SER A 281 -19.03 -7.26 23.17
C SER A 281 -17.80 -7.54 22.31
N VAL A 282 -16.83 -6.61 22.31
CA VAL A 282 -15.53 -6.79 21.63
C VAL A 282 -14.88 -8.11 22.05
N GLU A 283 -14.95 -8.48 23.32
CA GLU A 283 -14.41 -9.74 23.84
C GLU A 283 -15.09 -10.97 23.23
N VAL A 284 -16.41 -10.92 23.00
CA VAL A 284 -17.13 -12.02 22.34
C VAL A 284 -16.73 -12.12 20.86
N HIS A 285 -16.57 -10.99 20.17
CA HIS A 285 -16.03 -10.98 18.80
C HIS A 285 -14.61 -11.55 18.73
N LEU A 286 -13.71 -11.14 19.64
CA LEU A 286 -12.35 -11.69 19.71
C LEU A 286 -12.36 -13.20 19.98
N SER A 287 -13.19 -13.66 20.92
CA SER A 287 -13.32 -15.08 21.24
C SER A 287 -13.84 -15.91 20.06
N ARG A 288 -14.89 -15.43 19.38
CA ARG A 288 -15.43 -16.07 18.16
C ARG A 288 -14.41 -16.07 17.03
N GLY A 289 -13.64 -15.00 16.90
CA GLY A 289 -12.54 -14.89 15.94
C GLY A 289 -11.46 -15.95 16.20
N GLU A 290 -11.00 -16.10 17.43
CA GLU A 290 -9.99 -17.12 17.80
C GLU A 290 -10.52 -18.56 17.64
N GLU A 291 -11.79 -18.80 17.96
CA GLU A 291 -12.43 -20.10 17.71
C GLU A 291 -12.51 -20.40 16.19
N ALA A 292 -12.79 -19.41 15.36
CA ALA A 292 -12.79 -19.55 13.91
C ALA A 292 -11.37 -19.85 13.37
N ILE A 293 -10.33 -19.18 13.87
CA ILE A 293 -8.92 -19.47 13.52
C ILE A 293 -8.57 -20.92 13.87
N THR A 294 -8.95 -21.39 15.06
CA THR A 294 -8.68 -22.77 15.51
C THR A 294 -9.32 -23.81 14.58
N ARG A 295 -10.45 -23.46 13.94
CA ARG A 295 -11.14 -24.29 12.95
C ARG A 295 -10.62 -24.11 11.51
N GLY A 296 -9.66 -23.21 11.29
CA GLY A 296 -9.14 -22.85 9.97
C GLY A 296 -10.10 -21.98 9.13
N ASP A 297 -11.15 -21.43 9.73
CA ASP A 297 -12.11 -20.55 9.07
C ASP A 297 -11.66 -19.09 9.18
N TYR A 298 -10.68 -18.73 8.36
CA TYR A 298 -10.08 -17.40 8.38
C TYR A 298 -11.04 -16.30 7.87
N VAL A 299 -12.06 -16.64 7.08
CA VAL A 299 -13.07 -15.66 6.59
C VAL A 299 -13.96 -15.22 7.74
N THR A 300 -14.48 -16.16 8.53
CA THR A 300 -15.24 -15.84 9.74
C THR A 300 -14.36 -15.12 10.76
N ALA A 301 -13.11 -15.58 10.94
CA ALA A 301 -12.17 -14.90 11.83
C ALA A 301 -11.94 -13.44 11.43
N ALA A 302 -11.75 -13.15 10.14
CA ALA A 302 -11.56 -11.80 9.63
C ALA A 302 -12.76 -10.91 9.94
N ARG A 303 -13.99 -11.40 9.72
CA ARG A 303 -15.21 -10.67 10.02
C ARG A 303 -15.33 -10.32 11.50
N GLU A 304 -15.09 -11.30 12.38
CA GLU A 304 -15.18 -11.11 13.83
C GLU A 304 -14.10 -10.14 14.34
N TYR A 305 -12.85 -10.27 13.88
CA TYR A 305 -11.78 -9.34 14.21
C TYR A 305 -11.99 -7.94 13.64
N GLN A 306 -12.59 -7.80 12.46
CA GLN A 306 -12.94 -6.50 11.89
C GLN A 306 -14.00 -5.80 12.73
N LEU A 307 -15.04 -6.53 13.18
CA LEU A 307 -16.04 -5.99 14.10
C LEU A 307 -15.42 -5.60 15.45
N ALA A 308 -14.53 -6.43 15.99
CA ALA A 308 -13.78 -6.08 17.20
C ALA A 308 -12.90 -4.84 16.99
N ALA A 309 -12.21 -4.72 15.85
CA ALA A 309 -11.29 -3.62 15.55
C ALA A 309 -12.01 -2.28 15.31
N LEU A 310 -13.19 -2.30 14.69
CA LEU A 310 -14.00 -1.10 14.48
C LEU A 310 -14.61 -0.59 15.79
N ASN A 311 -14.89 -1.49 16.73
CA ASN A 311 -15.48 -1.17 18.02
C ASN A 311 -14.44 -1.07 19.16
N SER A 312 -13.14 -1.15 18.84
CA SER A 312 -12.06 -0.97 19.81
C SER A 312 -10.96 -0.07 19.27
N ARG A 313 -10.53 0.91 20.06
CA ARG A 313 -9.30 1.67 19.80
C ARG A 313 -8.10 0.87 20.33
N ASN A 314 -7.86 -0.32 19.75
CA ASN A 314 -6.79 -1.22 20.17
C ASN A 314 -5.98 -1.69 18.95
N GLU A 315 -4.71 -1.33 18.92
CA GLU A 315 -3.76 -1.68 17.86
C GLU A 315 -3.55 -3.19 17.74
N ASN A 316 -3.61 -3.93 18.85
CA ASN A 316 -3.42 -5.39 18.84
C ASN A 316 -4.48 -6.10 18.00
N THR A 317 -5.72 -5.63 18.07
CA THR A 317 -6.84 -6.15 17.30
C THR A 317 -6.60 -5.93 15.80
N TRP A 318 -6.16 -4.74 15.41
CA TRP A 318 -5.81 -4.40 14.03
C TRP A 318 -4.62 -5.22 13.50
N ARG A 319 -3.57 -5.41 14.32
CA ARG A 319 -2.41 -6.25 13.96
C ARG A 319 -2.80 -7.72 13.75
N ARG A 320 -3.68 -8.25 14.60
CA ARG A 320 -4.15 -9.63 14.49
C ARG A 320 -5.04 -9.80 13.25
N LEU A 321 -5.92 -8.83 12.97
CA LEU A 321 -6.71 -8.78 11.74
C LEU A 321 -5.82 -8.75 10.49
N ALA A 322 -4.74 -7.96 10.50
CA ALA A 322 -3.79 -7.91 9.40
C ALA A 322 -3.17 -9.29 9.11
N GLY A 323 -2.79 -10.04 10.15
CA GLY A 323 -2.30 -11.42 10.02
C GLY A 323 -3.33 -12.36 9.39
N ILE A 324 -4.59 -12.26 9.80
CA ILE A 324 -5.69 -13.06 9.22
C ILE A 324 -5.88 -12.73 7.73
N TYR A 325 -5.81 -11.45 7.34
CA TYR A 325 -5.88 -11.06 5.94
C TYR A 325 -4.70 -11.59 5.12
N LEU A 326 -3.50 -11.69 5.70
CA LEU A 326 -2.35 -12.31 5.00
C LEU A 326 -2.57 -13.80 4.73
N GLU A 327 -3.13 -14.54 5.69
CA GLU A 327 -3.49 -15.96 5.49
C GLU A 327 -4.54 -16.14 4.38
N LEU A 328 -5.45 -15.16 4.23
CA LEU A 328 -6.43 -15.11 3.13
C LEU A 328 -5.84 -14.61 1.80
N GLY A 329 -4.55 -14.26 1.74
CA GLY A 329 -3.92 -13.66 0.55
C GLY A 329 -4.36 -12.21 0.27
N GLN A 330 -5.11 -11.59 1.19
CA GLN A 330 -5.67 -10.24 1.07
C GLN A 330 -4.65 -9.16 1.48
N ARG A 331 -3.55 -9.06 0.73
CA ARG A 331 -2.41 -8.18 1.05
C ARG A 331 -2.80 -6.72 1.27
N ARG A 332 -3.73 -6.19 0.46
CA ARG A 332 -4.17 -4.79 0.56
C ARG A 332 -4.98 -4.51 1.83
N LEU A 333 -5.85 -5.44 2.23
CA LEU A 333 -6.60 -5.33 3.49
C LEU A 333 -5.67 -5.49 4.70
N ALA A 334 -4.67 -6.35 4.60
CA ALA A 334 -3.61 -6.47 5.60
C ALA A 334 -2.80 -5.17 5.74
N ALA A 335 -2.44 -4.53 4.62
CA ALA A 335 -1.76 -3.23 4.60
C ALA A 335 -2.56 -2.16 5.36
N GLU A 336 -3.85 -2.05 5.06
CA GLU A 336 -4.73 -1.08 5.70
C GLU A 336 -4.89 -1.33 7.21
N ALA A 337 -5.01 -2.60 7.62
CA ALA A 337 -5.09 -2.97 9.02
C ALA A 337 -3.80 -2.62 9.78
N TYR A 338 -2.62 -2.85 9.19
CA TYR A 338 -1.35 -2.39 9.77
C TYR A 338 -1.23 -0.87 9.81
N ALA A 339 -1.72 -0.16 8.79
CA ALA A 339 -1.74 1.30 8.79
C ALA A 339 -2.63 1.86 9.91
N ASN A 340 -3.78 1.24 10.18
CA ASN A 340 -4.65 1.61 11.29
C ASN A 340 -4.00 1.36 12.66
N ALA A 341 -3.32 0.22 12.84
CA ALA A 341 -2.53 -0.04 14.04
C ALA A 341 -1.42 1.01 14.23
N GLY A 342 -0.70 1.33 13.15
CA GLY A 342 0.35 2.35 13.15
C GLY A 342 -0.18 3.75 13.46
N GLN A 343 -1.36 4.10 12.97
CA GLN A 343 -2.01 5.37 13.30
C GLN A 343 -2.38 5.44 14.79
N ILE A 344 -3.00 4.40 15.37
CA ILE A 344 -3.34 4.36 16.81
C ILE A 344 -2.08 4.57 17.65
N LEU A 345 -1.01 3.84 17.36
CA LEU A 345 0.28 3.98 18.06
C LEU A 345 0.88 5.38 17.90
N SER A 346 0.76 5.98 16.71
CA SER A 346 1.21 7.35 16.50
C SER A 346 0.41 8.34 17.34
N ASP A 347 -0.91 8.17 17.41
CA ASP A 347 -1.81 9.03 18.19
C ASP A 347 -1.58 8.85 19.71
N ASP A 348 -1.16 7.67 20.14
CA ASP A 348 -0.81 7.34 21.54
C ASP A 348 0.61 7.76 21.93
N GLY A 349 1.34 8.47 21.05
CA GLY A 349 2.68 8.97 21.34
C GLY A 349 3.78 7.90 21.30
N LEU A 350 3.54 6.79 20.58
CA LEU A 350 4.49 5.70 20.36
C LEU A 350 5.00 5.67 18.90
N PRO A 351 5.75 6.71 18.46
CA PRO A 351 6.10 6.87 17.05
C PRO A 351 7.10 5.82 16.53
N ASN A 352 7.90 5.20 17.42
CA ASN A 352 8.79 4.10 17.06
C ASN A 352 7.99 2.87 16.62
N ASP A 353 7.04 2.44 17.44
CA ASP A 353 6.18 1.29 17.16
C ASP A 353 5.25 1.57 15.97
N ALA A 354 4.74 2.80 15.86
CA ALA A 354 3.99 3.24 14.68
C ALA A 354 4.79 3.05 13.39
N GLY A 355 6.08 3.44 13.39
CA GLY A 355 6.96 3.29 12.23
C GLY A 355 7.10 1.84 11.77
N VAL A 356 7.17 0.88 12.69
CA VAL A 356 7.29 -0.55 12.37
C VAL A 356 6.07 -1.04 11.57
N TRP A 357 4.86 -0.72 12.04
CA TRP A 357 3.62 -1.18 11.39
C TRP A 357 3.31 -0.41 10.11
N LEU A 358 3.64 0.89 10.08
CA LEU A 358 3.54 1.70 8.87
C LEU A 358 4.50 1.23 7.78
N SER A 359 5.70 0.76 8.15
CA SER A 359 6.60 0.07 7.20
C SER A 359 5.90 -1.13 6.60
N ARG A 360 5.39 -2.06 7.43
CA ARG A 360 4.68 -3.26 6.91
C ARG A 360 3.50 -2.92 6.01
N ALA A 361 2.75 -1.85 6.31
CA ALA A 361 1.67 -1.39 5.45
C ALA A 361 2.19 -0.94 4.08
N ILE A 362 3.29 -0.18 4.06
CA ILE A 362 3.96 0.27 2.84
C ILE A 362 4.53 -0.93 2.04
N ASP A 363 5.11 -1.93 2.69
CA ASP A 363 5.64 -3.13 2.03
C ASP A 363 4.56 -3.90 1.27
N LEU A 364 3.36 -3.96 1.85
CA LEU A 364 2.23 -4.71 1.33
C LEU A 364 1.46 -3.95 0.24
N ASP A 365 1.31 -2.63 0.37
CA ASP A 365 0.73 -1.77 -0.66
C ASP A 365 1.42 -0.40 -0.69
N PRO A 366 2.50 -0.26 -1.48
CA PRO A 366 3.29 0.98 -1.55
C PRO A 366 2.61 2.08 -2.36
N THR A 367 1.43 1.83 -2.94
CA THR A 367 0.76 2.79 -3.81
C THR A 367 -0.11 3.79 -3.05
N VAL A 368 -0.29 3.57 -1.74
CA VAL A 368 -1.21 4.34 -0.92
C VAL A 368 -0.50 5.49 -0.23
N SER A 369 -0.73 6.71 -0.72
CA SER A 369 -0.13 7.94 -0.18
C SER A 369 -0.39 8.16 1.32
N ARG A 370 -1.52 7.67 1.85
CA ARG A 370 -1.86 7.73 3.29
C ARG A 370 -0.74 7.16 4.16
N TYR A 371 -0.14 6.03 3.76
CA TYR A 371 0.83 5.34 4.59
C TYR A 371 2.10 6.17 4.77
N TYR A 372 2.56 6.81 3.70
CA TYR A 372 3.69 7.73 3.73
C TYR A 372 3.41 8.98 4.55
N ARG A 373 2.19 9.53 4.49
CA ARG A 373 1.83 10.67 5.36
C ARG A 373 1.84 10.29 6.85
N LEU A 374 1.35 9.10 7.19
CA LEU A 374 1.41 8.58 8.56
C LEU A 374 2.87 8.35 8.99
N MET A 375 3.69 7.77 8.11
CA MET A 375 5.12 7.55 8.35
C MET A 375 5.86 8.89 8.54
N ALA A 376 5.52 9.91 7.75
CA ALA A 376 6.06 11.26 7.90
C ALA A 376 5.76 11.85 9.28
N ARG A 377 4.53 11.68 9.79
CA ARG A 377 4.17 12.12 11.15
C ARG A 377 5.01 11.40 12.21
N SER A 378 5.18 10.08 12.09
CA SER A 378 6.05 9.30 12.97
C SER A 378 7.50 9.80 12.93
N PHE A 379 8.05 10.12 11.75
CA PHE A 379 9.40 10.68 11.64
C PHE A 379 9.53 12.06 12.30
N ARG A 380 8.55 12.97 12.11
CA ARG A 380 8.58 14.29 12.78
C ARG A 380 8.53 14.18 14.30
N ALA A 381 7.68 13.30 14.82
CA ALA A 381 7.58 13.06 16.26
C ALA A 381 8.90 12.59 16.88
N ARG A 382 9.79 11.98 16.09
CA ARG A 382 11.13 11.52 16.48
C ARG A 382 12.24 12.51 16.15
N GLY A 383 11.92 13.68 15.62
CA GLY A 383 12.91 14.70 15.22
C GLY A 383 13.56 14.47 13.84
N PHE A 384 13.15 13.44 13.10
CA PHE A 384 13.68 13.13 11.76
C PHE A 384 13.00 13.96 10.66
N THR A 385 13.22 15.28 10.68
CA THR A 385 12.56 16.24 9.79
C THR A 385 12.81 16.00 8.30
N ASP A 386 14.03 15.64 7.90
CA ASP A 386 14.32 15.35 6.50
C ASP A 386 13.68 14.05 6.02
N LEU A 387 13.63 13.01 6.87
CA LEU A 387 12.92 11.77 6.55
C LEU A 387 11.42 12.02 6.43
N ALA A 388 10.85 12.84 7.31
CA ALA A 388 9.45 13.22 7.20
C ALA A 388 9.14 13.96 5.90
N ARG A 389 9.97 14.94 5.51
CA ARG A 389 9.80 15.68 4.25
C ARG A 389 9.82 14.75 3.04
N ARG A 390 10.76 13.80 3.02
CA ARG A 390 10.84 12.78 1.94
C ARG A 390 9.60 11.90 1.86
N GLN A 391 9.05 11.48 2.98
CA GLN A 391 7.80 10.71 3.01
C GLN A 391 6.60 11.55 2.53
N GLU A 392 6.56 12.85 2.83
CA GLU A 392 5.57 13.77 2.26
C GLU A 392 5.72 13.97 0.77
N ASP A 393 6.96 14.12 0.28
CA ASP A 393 7.23 14.22 -1.14
C ASP A 393 6.76 12.95 -1.86
N MET A 394 6.97 11.77 -1.27
CA MET A 394 6.47 10.50 -1.82
C MET A 394 4.94 10.41 -1.77
N ALA A 395 4.31 10.83 -0.67
CA ALA A 395 2.85 10.90 -0.60
C ALA A 395 2.30 11.82 -1.70
N LEU A 396 2.94 12.98 -1.92
CA LEU A 396 2.57 13.94 -2.95
C LEU A 396 2.82 13.38 -4.35
N ARG A 397 3.92 12.64 -4.58
CA ARG A 397 4.13 11.87 -5.81
C ARG A 397 2.94 10.95 -6.04
N LEU A 398 2.56 10.13 -5.07
CA LEU A 398 1.44 9.18 -5.19
C LEU A 398 0.07 9.86 -5.36
N ASP A 399 -0.15 11.03 -4.74
CA ASP A 399 -1.38 11.81 -4.89
C ASP A 399 -1.48 12.51 -6.24
N THR A 400 -0.33 12.96 -6.76
CA THR A 400 -0.27 13.81 -7.95
C THR A 400 0.13 13.05 -9.21
N PHE A 401 0.53 11.78 -9.09
CA PHE A 401 0.63 10.85 -10.20
C PHE A 401 -0.78 10.48 -10.65
N ARG A 402 -1.46 11.42 -11.32
CA ARG A 402 -2.47 11.07 -12.31
C ARG A 402 -1.72 10.25 -13.37
N GLN A 403 -1.84 8.93 -13.28
CA GLN A 403 -1.21 8.00 -14.20
C GLN A 403 -1.52 8.36 -15.65
N PRO A 404 -0.55 8.66 -16.52
CA PRO A 404 -0.42 7.77 -17.66
C PRO A 404 -0.10 6.38 -17.07
N PRO A 405 -0.79 5.31 -17.49
CA PRO A 405 -0.29 3.99 -17.18
C PRO A 405 1.18 3.92 -17.62
N LEU A 406 2.00 3.12 -16.91
CA LEU A 406 3.41 2.88 -17.25
C LEU A 406 3.59 2.54 -18.73
N GLU A 407 2.53 2.06 -19.37
CA GLU A 407 2.35 1.87 -20.80
C GLU A 407 0.92 2.30 -21.19
N LEU A 408 0.76 3.29 -22.09
CA LEU A 408 -0.52 3.75 -22.60
C LEU A 408 -0.60 3.56 -24.12
N ASP A 409 -1.54 2.74 -24.59
CA ASP A 409 -1.94 2.72 -26.00
C ASP A 409 -3.12 3.70 -26.18
N SER A 410 -2.94 4.76 -26.98
CA SER A 410 -3.96 5.81 -27.18
C SER A 410 -3.91 6.43 -28.58
N GLN A 411 -4.89 7.28 -28.92
CA GLN A 411 -4.94 8.09 -30.14
C GLN A 411 -4.47 9.51 -29.84
N LEU A 412 -3.41 9.98 -30.49
CA LEU A 412 -3.01 11.38 -30.41
C LEU A 412 -3.89 12.19 -31.36
N ALA A 413 -4.54 13.24 -30.86
CA ALA A 413 -5.22 14.21 -31.70
C ALA A 413 -4.20 15.18 -32.33
N ALA A 414 -4.58 15.86 -33.42
CA ALA A 414 -3.70 16.80 -34.12
C ALA A 414 -3.19 17.97 -33.25
N GLY A 415 -3.83 18.23 -32.09
CA GLY A 415 -3.42 19.24 -31.11
C GLY A 415 -2.36 18.77 -30.10
N GLY A 416 -1.99 17.48 -30.09
CA GLY A 416 -1.13 16.88 -29.07
C GLY A 416 -1.85 16.57 -27.75
N ASP A 417 -1.13 15.91 -26.84
CA ASP A 417 -1.58 15.56 -25.49
C ASP A 417 -0.59 16.14 -24.46
N GLN A 418 -1.07 16.40 -23.24
CA GLN A 418 -0.22 16.87 -22.14
C GLN A 418 -0.42 16.00 -20.89
N TYR A 419 0.69 15.63 -20.24
CA TYR A 419 0.70 14.94 -18.96
C TYR A 419 1.37 15.78 -17.89
N GLN A 420 0.83 15.76 -16.68
CA GLN A 420 1.44 16.44 -15.53
C GLN A 420 1.86 15.43 -14.48
N PHE A 421 3.04 15.65 -13.88
CA PHE A 421 3.55 14.81 -12.80
C PHE A 421 4.36 15.62 -11.81
N PHE A 422 4.24 15.30 -10.51
CA PHE A 422 5.11 15.88 -9.49
C PHE A 422 6.43 15.11 -9.43
N ALA A 423 7.53 15.84 -9.37
CA ALA A 423 8.84 15.26 -9.13
C ALA A 423 9.71 16.14 -8.22
N VAL A 424 10.70 15.52 -7.60
CA VAL A 424 11.69 16.20 -6.76
C VAL A 424 12.92 16.51 -7.60
N GLN A 425 13.59 17.61 -7.27
CA GLN A 425 14.89 17.95 -7.85
C GLN A 425 15.85 16.76 -7.80
N GLY A 426 16.42 16.41 -8.94
CA GLY A 426 17.42 15.35 -9.08
C GLY A 426 16.86 13.99 -9.52
N ASP A 427 15.54 13.79 -9.46
CA ASP A 427 14.86 12.61 -10.03
C ASP A 427 15.27 12.41 -11.51
N LEU A 428 15.27 11.16 -11.98
CA LEU A 428 15.43 10.86 -13.40
C LEU A 428 14.09 10.49 -14.01
N PHE A 429 13.80 11.10 -15.15
CA PHE A 429 12.59 10.87 -15.92
C PHE A 429 12.91 10.29 -17.30
N THR A 430 12.28 9.17 -17.62
CA THR A 430 12.30 8.56 -18.95
C THR A 430 10.90 8.62 -19.54
N ALA A 431 10.81 8.97 -20.81
CA ALA A 431 9.57 8.93 -21.59
C ALA A 431 9.86 8.40 -23.00
N GLN A 432 9.16 7.34 -23.40
CA GLN A 432 9.23 6.77 -24.74
C GLN A 432 7.87 6.87 -25.39
N LEU A 433 7.80 7.41 -26.59
CA LEU A 433 6.59 7.52 -27.41
C LEU A 433 6.82 6.78 -28.72
N ASP A 434 6.16 5.63 -28.88
CA ASP A 434 6.21 4.82 -30.10
C ASP A 434 4.94 5.03 -30.93
N ARG A 435 5.08 5.12 -32.24
CA ARG A 435 3.95 5.08 -33.16
C ARG A 435 3.49 3.64 -33.35
N ILE A 436 2.20 3.39 -33.14
CA ILE A 436 1.55 2.13 -33.46
C ILE A 436 0.97 2.19 -34.89
N ALA A 437 0.23 3.26 -35.22
CA ALA A 437 -0.44 3.41 -36.51
C ALA A 437 -0.76 4.88 -36.84
N GLY A 438 -1.06 5.18 -38.10
CA GLY A 438 -1.46 6.52 -38.56
C GLY A 438 -0.27 7.40 -39.00
N GLU A 439 -0.51 8.70 -39.11
CA GLU A 439 0.47 9.69 -39.62
C GLU A 439 1.29 10.38 -38.51
N LEU A 440 1.15 9.90 -37.26
CA LEU A 440 1.91 10.42 -36.13
C LEU A 440 3.42 10.44 -36.44
N MET A 441 4.07 11.53 -36.12
CA MET A 441 5.53 11.67 -36.08
C MET A 441 5.96 11.97 -34.64
N PRO A 442 6.21 10.95 -33.81
CA PRO A 442 6.38 11.11 -32.36
C PRO A 442 7.33 12.24 -31.97
N ALA A 443 6.86 13.15 -31.11
CA ALA A 443 7.66 14.20 -30.49
C ALA A 443 7.28 14.37 -29.03
N LEU A 444 8.28 14.64 -28.18
CA LEU A 444 8.14 14.84 -26.74
C LEU A 444 8.83 16.14 -26.32
N ALA A 445 8.20 16.91 -25.45
CA ALA A 445 8.81 18.07 -24.79
C ALA A 445 8.48 18.07 -23.30
N LEU A 446 9.49 18.30 -22.46
CA LEU A 446 9.37 18.29 -21.00
C LEU A 446 9.61 19.69 -20.43
N THR A 447 8.60 20.19 -19.74
CA THR A 447 8.52 21.53 -19.18
C THR A 447 8.55 21.48 -17.65
N SER A 448 9.42 22.28 -17.06
CA SER A 448 9.64 22.39 -15.63
C SER A 448 8.52 23.16 -14.91
N PRO A 449 8.41 23.08 -13.56
CA PRO A 449 7.41 23.80 -12.77
C PRO A 449 7.43 25.33 -12.91
N VAL A 450 8.55 25.89 -13.34
CA VAL A 450 8.71 27.32 -13.61
C VAL A 450 8.34 27.70 -15.05
N GLY A 451 7.78 26.76 -15.83
CA GLY A 451 7.32 26.98 -17.20
C GLY A 451 8.41 26.91 -18.27
N VAL A 452 9.60 26.40 -17.95
CA VAL A 452 10.72 26.29 -18.90
C VAL A 452 10.81 24.88 -19.46
N THR A 453 10.69 24.71 -20.77
CA THR A 453 11.00 23.47 -21.50
C THR A 453 12.51 23.25 -21.54
N PHE A 454 12.99 22.14 -20.99
CA PHE A 454 14.44 21.90 -20.83
C PHE A 454 14.90 20.55 -21.41
N ALA A 455 13.98 19.69 -21.85
CA ALA A 455 14.29 18.50 -22.63
C ALA A 455 13.23 18.30 -23.72
N GLN A 456 13.66 17.96 -24.93
CA GLN A 456 12.75 17.72 -26.07
C GLN A 456 13.40 16.77 -27.08
N VAL A 457 12.58 15.99 -27.79
CA VAL A 457 13.02 15.03 -28.82
C VAL A 457 11.92 14.84 -29.87
N GLY A 458 12.31 14.56 -31.11
CA GLY A 458 11.39 14.46 -32.25
C GLY A 458 11.12 15.80 -32.94
N PRO A 459 10.23 15.83 -33.97
CA PRO A 459 9.48 14.70 -34.50
C PRO A 459 10.35 13.65 -35.18
N SER A 460 9.98 12.38 -35.05
CA SER A 460 10.65 11.23 -35.69
C SER A 460 9.64 10.34 -36.42
N THR A 461 10.12 9.33 -37.17
CA THR A 461 9.22 8.46 -37.95
C THR A 461 8.44 7.47 -37.08
N ASP A 462 9.10 6.83 -36.11
CA ASP A 462 8.49 5.72 -35.37
C ASP A 462 8.61 5.83 -33.85
N GLN A 463 9.61 6.54 -33.31
CA GLN A 463 9.85 6.61 -31.87
C GLN A 463 10.52 7.92 -31.42
N ALA A 464 10.05 8.49 -30.32
CA ALA A 464 10.71 9.57 -29.58
C ALA A 464 11.05 9.10 -28.16
N LEU A 465 12.30 9.30 -27.71
CA LEU A 465 12.77 8.84 -26.40
C LEU A 465 13.53 9.96 -25.66
N LEU A 466 12.98 10.38 -24.51
CA LEU A 466 13.71 11.08 -23.46
C LEU A 466 14.21 10.02 -22.48
N LEU A 467 15.53 9.84 -22.37
CA LEU A 467 16.11 8.80 -21.53
C LEU A 467 16.81 9.41 -20.31
N GLY A 468 16.34 9.07 -19.11
CA GLY A 468 17.02 9.40 -17.86
C GLY A 468 17.27 10.91 -17.66
N VAL A 469 16.32 11.76 -18.04
CA VAL A 469 16.41 13.21 -17.92
C VAL A 469 16.41 13.61 -16.45
N ARG A 470 17.47 14.29 -16.00
CA ARG A 470 17.56 14.79 -14.62
C ARG A 470 16.70 16.03 -14.42
N LEU A 471 15.78 15.97 -13.45
CA LEU A 471 14.80 17.03 -13.20
C LEU A 471 15.42 18.17 -12.36
N PRO A 472 15.42 19.42 -12.85
CA PRO A 472 16.24 20.50 -12.28
C PRO A 472 15.71 21.11 -10.98
N VAL A 473 14.40 21.02 -10.72
CA VAL A 473 13.74 21.62 -9.54
C VAL A 473 12.61 20.73 -9.02
N THR A 474 12.25 20.87 -7.75
CA THR A 474 11.08 20.18 -7.19
C THR A 474 9.79 20.89 -7.62
N GLY A 475 8.78 20.14 -8.07
CA GLY A 475 7.47 20.69 -8.41
C GLY A 475 6.70 19.88 -9.46
N GLN A 476 5.67 20.50 -10.03
CA GLN A 476 4.84 19.94 -11.11
C GLN A 476 5.50 20.12 -12.49
N TYR A 477 5.84 19.03 -13.15
CA TYR A 477 6.33 19.00 -14.54
C TYR A 477 5.19 18.77 -15.52
N THR A 478 5.37 19.21 -16.76
CA THR A 478 4.46 18.94 -17.89
C THR A 478 5.22 18.23 -19.01
N LEU A 479 4.72 17.09 -19.48
CA LEU A 479 5.20 16.38 -20.66
C LEU A 479 4.20 16.59 -21.80
N ASP A 480 4.64 17.26 -22.87
CA ASP A 480 3.88 17.48 -24.09
C ASP A 480 4.21 16.41 -25.12
N LEU A 481 3.18 15.76 -25.66
CA LEU A 481 3.27 14.85 -26.80
C LEU A 481 2.75 15.59 -28.04
N SER A 482 3.49 15.53 -29.13
CA SER A 482 3.09 16.14 -30.40
C SER A 482 3.54 15.29 -31.59
N GLY A 483 3.24 15.74 -32.81
CA GLY A 483 3.61 15.03 -34.02
C GLY A 483 2.50 14.73 -35.01
N GLY A 484 1.31 15.30 -34.83
CA GLY A 484 0.14 14.99 -35.66
C GLY A 484 -0.70 13.85 -35.08
N SER A 485 -1.62 13.29 -35.87
CA SER A 485 -2.59 12.31 -35.38
C SER A 485 -2.20 10.86 -35.66
N GLY A 486 -2.40 9.97 -34.69
CA GLY A 486 -2.20 8.53 -34.86
C GLY A 486 -2.22 7.76 -33.55
N GLN A 487 -2.25 6.43 -33.65
CA GLN A 487 -2.14 5.57 -32.48
C GLN A 487 -0.70 5.54 -31.99
N TYR A 488 -0.53 5.62 -30.68
CA TYR A 488 0.77 5.60 -30.03
C TYR A 488 0.78 4.70 -28.81
N ARG A 489 2.00 4.32 -28.41
CA ARG A 489 2.32 3.76 -27.10
C ARG A 489 3.22 4.73 -26.35
N LEU A 490 2.85 5.10 -25.12
CA LEU A 490 3.69 5.91 -24.23
C LEU A 490 4.17 5.08 -23.04
N LEU A 491 5.47 5.01 -22.84
CA LEU A 491 6.10 4.42 -21.64
C LEU A 491 6.74 5.52 -20.80
N LEU A 492 6.37 5.62 -19.52
CA LEU A 492 6.96 6.59 -18.59
C LEU A 492 7.62 5.89 -17.40
N GLU A 493 8.79 6.38 -17.01
CA GLU A 493 9.49 5.96 -15.80
C GLU A 493 9.99 7.20 -15.04
N LEU A 494 9.66 7.31 -13.76
CA LEU A 494 10.17 8.35 -12.87
C LEU A 494 10.89 7.67 -11.70
N LEU A 495 12.22 7.78 -11.68
CA LEU A 495 13.06 7.20 -10.64
C LEU A 495 13.44 8.28 -9.62
N ALA A 496 13.12 8.01 -8.36
CA ALA A 496 13.69 8.74 -7.24
C ALA A 496 15.21 8.52 -7.21
N VAL A 497 15.96 9.58 -7.47
CA VAL A 497 17.40 9.55 -7.22
C VAL A 497 17.66 10.21 -5.89
N GLY A 498 18.28 9.49 -4.97
CA GLY A 498 18.79 10.11 -3.75
C GLY A 498 20.13 10.77 -4.02
N ALA A 499 21.20 10.24 -3.43
CA ALA A 499 22.53 10.80 -3.58
C ALA A 499 23.04 10.65 -5.03
N VAL A 500 23.56 11.73 -5.60
CA VAL A 500 24.44 11.69 -6.78
C VAL A 500 25.76 12.30 -6.44
N GLY A 501 26.84 11.55 -6.64
CA GLY A 501 28.18 11.98 -6.28
C GLY A 501 29.27 11.41 -7.17
N GLN A 502 30.45 12.00 -7.06
CA GLN A 502 31.69 11.35 -7.48
C GLN A 502 32.32 10.69 -6.27
N ILE A 503 32.99 9.57 -6.51
CA ILE A 503 33.80 8.87 -5.51
C ILE A 503 35.14 8.53 -6.13
N GLN A 504 36.20 8.73 -5.37
CA GLN A 504 37.56 8.44 -5.79
C GLN A 504 37.96 7.02 -5.37
N LEU A 505 38.93 6.46 -6.09
CA LEU A 505 39.51 5.19 -5.72
C LEU A 505 40.24 5.33 -4.36
N GLY A 506 39.89 4.47 -3.40
CA GLY A 506 40.35 4.51 -2.01
C GLY A 506 39.45 5.32 -1.07
N GLU A 507 38.32 5.85 -1.55
CA GLU A 507 37.40 6.66 -0.76
C GLU A 507 36.27 5.83 -0.14
N THR A 508 35.79 6.33 1.00
CA THR A 508 34.61 5.82 1.70
C THR A 508 33.59 6.93 1.85
N ILE A 509 32.33 6.66 1.47
CA ILE A 509 31.23 7.62 1.51
C ILE A 509 30.04 7.02 2.26
N GLY A 510 29.42 7.79 3.15
CA GLY A 510 28.13 7.46 3.75
C GLY A 510 26.96 7.91 2.87
N GLY A 511 25.95 7.06 2.74
CA GLY A 511 24.69 7.34 2.03
C GLY A 511 23.48 6.83 2.82
N ALA A 512 22.28 7.10 2.31
CA ALA A 512 21.07 6.54 2.89
C ALA A 512 19.95 6.42 1.85
N LEU A 513 19.34 5.24 1.80
CA LEU A 513 18.11 4.99 1.05
C LEU A 513 16.93 5.38 1.92
N GLN A 514 16.20 6.41 1.51
CA GLN A 514 15.22 7.11 2.35
C GLN A 514 13.85 7.21 1.68
N LEU A 515 13.76 6.77 0.43
CA LEU A 515 12.56 6.60 -0.37
C LEU A 515 12.50 5.15 -0.88
N LEU A 516 11.29 4.64 -1.11
CA LEU A 516 11.15 3.33 -1.75
C LEU A 516 11.72 3.36 -3.16
N GLU A 517 12.36 2.25 -3.54
CA GLU A 517 12.98 2.09 -4.86
C GLU A 517 13.98 3.21 -5.21
N GLN A 518 14.47 3.94 -4.18
CA GLN A 518 15.50 4.95 -4.35
C GLN A 518 16.74 4.33 -4.94
N ARG A 519 17.30 5.02 -5.94
CA ARG A 519 18.58 4.65 -6.54
C ARG A 519 19.57 5.78 -6.33
N ASP A 520 20.56 5.55 -5.50
CA ASP A 520 21.70 6.44 -5.38
C ASP A 520 22.70 6.12 -6.50
N ARG A 521 23.34 7.15 -7.06
CA ARG A 521 24.30 6.99 -8.15
C ARG A 521 25.64 7.62 -7.83
N TYR A 522 26.69 6.84 -7.90
CA TYR A 522 28.06 7.31 -7.71
C TYR A 522 28.88 7.06 -8.97
N THR A 523 29.76 8.00 -9.32
CA THR A 523 30.60 7.87 -10.51
C THR A 523 32.07 7.92 -10.16
N PHE A 524 32.90 7.15 -10.88
CA PHE A 524 34.35 7.19 -10.76
C PHE A 524 35.02 6.96 -12.12
N SER A 525 36.23 7.48 -12.29
CA SER A 525 37.02 7.23 -13.50
C SER A 525 37.81 5.93 -13.36
N GLY A 526 37.64 5.02 -14.32
CA GLY A 526 38.32 3.73 -14.36
C GLY A 526 39.22 3.59 -15.59
N THR A 527 40.22 2.72 -15.47
CA THR A 527 41.09 2.32 -16.58
C THR A 527 40.89 0.85 -16.94
N ALA A 528 41.02 0.52 -18.22
CA ALA A 528 40.85 -0.84 -18.72
C ALA A 528 41.84 -1.78 -18.01
N SER A 529 41.36 -2.97 -17.66
CA SER A 529 42.05 -4.00 -16.87
C SER A 529 42.40 -3.63 -15.43
N GLN A 530 42.03 -2.45 -14.94
CA GLN A 530 42.15 -2.10 -13.52
C GLN A 530 41.21 -2.99 -12.68
N LEU A 531 41.67 -3.36 -11.50
CA LEU A 531 40.90 -4.17 -10.55
C LEU A 531 40.42 -3.30 -9.39
N VAL A 532 39.14 -3.38 -9.07
CA VAL A 532 38.51 -2.61 -7.99
C VAL A 532 37.67 -3.49 -7.07
N ASP A 533 37.61 -3.10 -5.80
CA ASP A 533 36.68 -3.65 -4.82
C ASP A 533 35.62 -2.58 -4.49
N LEU A 534 34.36 -3.02 -4.44
CA LEU A 534 33.21 -2.18 -4.10
C LEU A 534 32.42 -2.82 -2.97
N ARG A 535 32.41 -2.20 -1.80
CA ARG A 535 31.71 -2.73 -0.63
C ARG A 535 30.59 -1.79 -0.20
N LEU A 536 29.40 -2.32 0.01
CA LEU A 536 28.30 -1.64 0.68
C LEU A 536 28.05 -2.29 2.04
N THR A 537 28.22 -1.51 3.11
CA THR A 537 27.87 -1.94 4.46
C THR A 537 26.55 -1.30 4.85
N ALA A 538 25.49 -2.10 4.99
CA ALA A 538 24.25 -1.67 5.65
C ALA A 538 24.53 -1.06 7.04
N GLY A 539 23.94 0.10 7.30
CA GLY A 539 23.98 0.84 8.56
C GLY A 539 22.67 0.71 9.35
N GLU A 540 22.16 1.83 9.85
CA GLU A 540 20.88 1.87 10.58
C GLU A 540 19.69 1.71 9.64
N GLY A 541 18.68 0.93 10.02
CA GLY A 541 17.43 0.76 9.28
C GLY A 541 17.17 -0.68 8.84
N THR A 542 16.36 -0.83 7.79
CA THR A 542 15.97 -2.12 7.16
C THR A 542 16.64 -2.33 5.81
N VAL A 543 17.58 -1.46 5.43
CA VAL A 543 18.25 -1.51 4.13
C VAL A 543 18.98 -2.83 3.94
N ASP A 544 18.70 -3.47 2.81
CA ASP A 544 19.42 -4.62 2.28
C ASP A 544 20.14 -4.17 0.99
N PRO A 545 21.33 -3.55 1.10
CA PRO A 545 22.01 -2.91 -0.02
C PRO A 545 22.27 -3.85 -1.21
N PHE A 546 22.06 -3.32 -2.40
CA PHE A 546 22.36 -3.95 -3.67
C PHE A 546 23.12 -2.95 -4.54
N VAL A 547 24.27 -3.39 -5.08
CA VAL A 547 25.09 -2.57 -5.97
C VAL A 547 25.08 -3.13 -7.39
N GLN A 548 24.95 -2.22 -8.35
CA GLN A 548 25.15 -2.50 -9.78
C GLN A 548 26.24 -1.57 -10.32
N LEU A 549 27.25 -2.12 -10.98
CA LEU A 549 28.31 -1.36 -11.63
C LEU A 549 28.10 -1.36 -13.14
N TYR A 550 28.00 -0.18 -13.74
CA TYR A 550 27.86 0.02 -15.17
C TYR A 550 29.13 0.64 -15.77
N GLY A 551 29.49 0.18 -16.97
CA GLY A 551 30.59 0.68 -17.76
C GLY A 551 30.29 2.02 -18.46
N PRO A 552 31.30 2.65 -19.08
CA PRO A 552 31.15 3.94 -19.78
C PRO A 552 30.21 3.89 -20.98
N ASP A 553 29.97 2.70 -21.54
CA ASP A 553 29.02 2.44 -22.62
C ASP A 553 27.59 2.13 -22.11
N GLY A 554 27.39 2.16 -20.80
CA GLY A 554 26.11 1.82 -20.14
C GLY A 554 25.88 0.32 -19.95
N SER A 555 26.82 -0.55 -20.31
CA SER A 555 26.70 -1.99 -20.08
C SER A 555 26.86 -2.35 -18.59
N LEU A 556 26.11 -3.34 -18.10
CA LEU A 556 26.29 -3.86 -16.75
C LEU A 556 27.60 -4.67 -16.68
N VAL A 557 28.50 -4.27 -15.79
CA VAL A 557 29.79 -4.93 -15.55
C VAL A 557 29.64 -6.03 -14.51
N GLU A 558 29.12 -5.70 -13.32
CA GLU A 558 28.90 -6.65 -12.22
C GLU A 558 27.83 -6.11 -11.26
N GLN A 559 27.17 -6.99 -10.51
CA GLN A 559 26.19 -6.62 -9.48
C GLN A 559 26.13 -7.65 -8.34
N ASN A 560 25.81 -7.21 -7.12
CA ASN A 560 25.75 -8.07 -5.93
C ASN A 560 25.02 -7.38 -4.76
N ASP A 561 24.39 -8.16 -3.88
CA ASP A 561 23.65 -7.74 -2.67
C ASP A 561 24.26 -8.26 -1.36
N ASN A 562 24.76 -9.50 -1.36
CA ASN A 562 25.15 -10.20 -0.14
C ASN A 562 26.60 -10.72 -0.17
N GLY A 563 27.41 -10.15 -1.05
CA GLY A 563 28.81 -10.50 -1.26
C GLY A 563 29.73 -10.20 -0.08
N ALA A 564 29.29 -9.51 0.97
CA ALA A 564 30.04 -9.38 2.22
C ALA A 564 29.34 -10.08 3.40
N GLY A 565 28.42 -11.00 3.10
CA GLY A 565 27.51 -11.64 4.06
C GLY A 565 26.27 -10.79 4.31
N ALA A 566 25.09 -11.40 4.35
CA ALA A 566 23.83 -10.64 4.42
C ALA A 566 23.74 -9.74 5.66
N PRO A 567 23.31 -8.47 5.54
CA PRO A 567 22.79 -7.80 4.33
C PRO A 567 23.83 -6.93 3.58
N HIS A 568 25.13 -7.25 3.63
CA HIS A 568 26.20 -6.41 3.06
C HIS A 568 26.58 -6.85 1.64
N ALA A 569 26.69 -5.90 0.71
CA ALA A 569 27.08 -6.17 -0.66
C ALA A 569 28.59 -6.03 -0.89
N LEU A 570 29.12 -6.83 -1.79
CA LEU A 570 30.52 -6.73 -2.24
C LEU A 570 30.63 -7.14 -3.70
N LEU A 571 31.28 -6.31 -4.50
CA LEU A 571 31.91 -6.70 -5.76
C LEU A 571 33.41 -6.78 -5.49
N SER A 572 33.98 -7.98 -5.58
CA SER A 572 35.40 -8.20 -5.25
C SER A 572 36.22 -8.47 -6.51
N SER A 573 37.32 -7.73 -6.66
CA SER A 573 38.30 -7.86 -7.73
C SER A 573 37.68 -7.72 -9.13
N VAL A 574 36.78 -6.74 -9.27
CA VAL A 574 36.11 -6.47 -10.55
C VAL A 574 37.13 -5.93 -11.54
N ARG A 575 37.30 -6.61 -12.68
CA ARG A 575 38.16 -6.16 -13.78
C ARG A 575 37.38 -5.21 -14.68
N LEU A 576 37.83 -3.95 -14.76
CA LEU A 576 37.19 -2.95 -15.60
C LEU A 576 37.47 -3.21 -17.10
N PRO A 577 36.46 -3.31 -17.97
CA PRO A 577 36.68 -3.67 -19.38
C PRO A 577 37.23 -2.54 -20.26
N ALA A 578 37.06 -1.27 -19.87
CA ALA A 578 37.36 -0.12 -20.72
C ALA A 578 37.88 1.08 -19.90
N ASN A 579 38.46 2.05 -20.60
CA ASN A 579 38.75 3.36 -20.00
C ASN A 579 37.47 4.20 -20.01
N GLY A 580 37.20 4.95 -18.94
CA GLY A 580 36.13 5.94 -18.93
C GLY A 580 35.44 6.11 -17.59
N LEU A 581 34.27 6.74 -17.63
CA LEU A 581 33.46 6.99 -16.44
C LEU A 581 32.55 5.80 -16.14
N TYR A 582 32.70 5.21 -14.97
CA TYR A 582 31.87 4.12 -14.48
C TYR A 582 30.77 4.67 -13.56
N THR A 583 29.61 4.02 -13.56
CA THR A 583 28.46 4.39 -12.73
C THR A 583 28.08 3.24 -11.80
N MET A 584 28.12 3.50 -10.50
CA MET A 584 27.55 2.63 -9.48
C MET A 584 26.13 3.06 -9.18
N VAL A 585 25.22 2.10 -9.15
CA VAL A 585 23.84 2.28 -8.69
C VAL A 585 23.66 1.51 -7.40
N VAL A 586 23.30 2.22 -6.33
CA VAL A 586 23.02 1.66 -5.01
C VAL A 586 21.51 1.72 -4.78
N LEU A 587 20.92 0.57 -4.49
CA LEU A 587 19.51 0.44 -4.14
C LEU A 587 19.37 -0.62 -3.03
N SER A 588 18.14 -0.93 -2.61
CA SER A 588 17.91 -2.08 -1.74
C SER A 588 17.21 -3.21 -2.48
N VAL A 589 17.58 -4.46 -2.17
CA VAL A 589 16.84 -5.65 -2.61
C VAL A 589 15.41 -5.63 -2.09
N ARG A 590 15.25 -5.10 -0.87
CA ARG A 590 13.96 -4.86 -0.24
C ARG A 590 13.35 -3.57 -0.79
N ARG A 591 12.12 -3.63 -1.31
CA ARG A 591 11.41 -2.42 -1.77
C ARG A 591 11.27 -1.38 -0.66
N ASP A 592 11.15 -1.83 0.59
CA ASP A 592 11.08 -1.08 1.83
C ASP A 592 12.39 -0.92 2.58
N GLY A 593 13.51 -1.33 1.96
CA GLY A 593 14.82 -1.26 2.57
C GLY A 593 15.29 0.19 2.69
N LEU A 594 14.86 0.83 3.78
CA LEU A 594 15.23 2.19 4.12
C LEU A 594 16.29 2.16 5.21
N GLY A 595 17.34 2.95 5.04
CA GLY A 595 18.43 2.96 5.99
C GLY A 595 19.71 3.59 5.46
N SER A 596 20.66 3.85 6.35
CA SER A 596 21.99 4.31 5.98
C SER A 596 22.84 3.15 5.44
N TYR A 597 23.81 3.48 4.60
CA TYR A 597 24.83 2.56 4.15
C TYR A 597 26.18 3.28 4.03
N GLU A 598 27.25 2.51 4.04
CA GLU A 598 28.61 2.98 3.77
C GLU A 598 29.11 2.33 2.47
N LEU A 599 29.49 3.14 1.50
CA LEU A 599 30.09 2.72 0.23
C LEU A 599 31.60 2.92 0.29
N VAL A 600 32.35 1.84 0.09
CA VAL A 600 33.81 1.86 -0.06
C VAL A 600 34.15 1.48 -1.49
N LEU A 601 34.91 2.34 -2.18
CA LEU A 601 35.57 2.01 -3.44
C LEU A 601 37.07 1.93 -3.20
N ALA A 602 37.66 0.74 -3.38
CA ALA A 602 39.07 0.51 -3.13
C ALA A 602 39.77 -0.11 -4.36
N PRO A 603 41.09 0.10 -4.53
CA PRO A 603 41.86 -0.74 -5.43
C PRO A 603 41.84 -2.19 -4.89
N ALA A 604 41.63 -3.16 -5.77
CA ALA A 604 41.74 -4.55 -5.36
C ALA A 604 43.20 -4.88 -5.01
N LEU A 605 43.41 -5.73 -4.00
CA LEU A 605 44.74 -6.23 -3.68
C LEU A 605 45.31 -7.04 -4.87
N PRO A 606 46.61 -6.90 -5.17
CA PRO A 606 47.22 -7.71 -6.21
C PRO A 606 47.21 -9.20 -5.83
N PRO A 607 47.13 -10.12 -6.81
CA PRO A 607 47.22 -11.55 -6.54
C PRO A 607 48.53 -11.90 -5.83
N THR A 608 48.45 -12.82 -4.88
CA THR A 608 49.61 -13.31 -4.12
C THR A 608 50.42 -14.29 -4.98
N PRO A 609 51.74 -14.11 -5.14
CA PRO A 609 52.56 -15.09 -5.85
C PRO A 609 52.51 -16.47 -5.19
N LEU A 610 52.30 -17.50 -6.00
CA LEU A 610 52.29 -18.90 -5.60
C LEU A 610 53.38 -19.66 -6.38
N VAL A 611 54.06 -20.57 -5.69
CA VAL A 611 55.04 -21.48 -6.29
C VAL A 611 54.40 -22.86 -6.43
N ILE A 612 54.38 -23.42 -7.64
CA ILE A 612 53.85 -24.77 -7.87
C ILE A 612 54.57 -25.79 -6.97
N GLY A 613 53.81 -26.65 -6.32
CA GLY A 613 54.29 -27.68 -5.38
C GLY A 613 54.51 -27.19 -3.95
N GLN A 614 54.34 -25.88 -3.66
CA GLN A 614 54.40 -25.33 -2.32
C GLN A 614 52.97 -25.04 -1.81
N PRO A 615 52.55 -25.60 -0.66
CA PRO A 615 51.24 -25.30 -0.12
C PRO A 615 51.20 -23.89 0.48
N VAL A 616 50.09 -23.19 0.26
CA VAL A 616 49.82 -21.86 0.82
C VAL A 616 48.76 -21.96 1.90
N LEU A 617 49.11 -21.56 3.12
CA LEU A 617 48.18 -21.50 4.25
C LEU A 617 47.60 -20.10 4.38
N ALA A 618 46.28 -19.98 4.28
CA ALA A 618 45.54 -18.76 4.57
C ALA A 618 44.78 -18.90 5.89
N SER A 619 44.98 -17.96 6.80
CA SER A 619 44.40 -18.00 8.15
C SER A 619 42.97 -17.46 8.24
N SER A 620 42.51 -16.71 7.24
CA SER A 620 41.16 -16.13 7.23
C SER A 620 40.67 -15.85 5.81
N LEU A 621 39.53 -16.46 5.48
CA LEU A 621 38.72 -16.17 4.29
C LEU A 621 37.29 -15.87 4.76
N SER A 622 36.86 -14.62 4.62
CA SER A 622 35.54 -14.13 5.07
C SER A 622 34.48 -14.27 3.99
N ILE A 623 33.20 -14.25 4.35
CA ILE A 623 32.10 -14.38 3.37
C ILE A 623 32.23 -13.30 2.28
N GLY A 624 32.16 -13.78 1.04
CA GLY A 624 32.38 -13.15 -0.28
C GLY A 624 33.69 -12.43 -0.51
N GLN A 625 34.69 -12.69 0.35
CA GLN A 625 36.09 -12.44 0.02
C GLN A 625 36.56 -13.41 -1.07
N ARG A 626 37.38 -12.90 -1.99
CA ARG A 626 38.15 -13.68 -2.96
C ARG A 626 39.63 -13.54 -2.66
N ASP A 627 40.30 -14.65 -2.39
CA ASP A 627 41.76 -14.68 -2.35
C ASP A 627 42.29 -15.13 -3.71
N ARG A 628 43.29 -14.41 -4.21
CA ARG A 628 43.79 -14.58 -5.57
C ARG A 628 45.27 -14.91 -5.52
N TYR A 629 45.65 -15.94 -6.26
CA TYR A 629 47.02 -16.43 -6.33
C TYR A 629 47.49 -16.48 -7.77
N VAL A 630 48.71 -16.03 -8.03
CA VAL A 630 49.29 -16.02 -9.38
C VAL A 630 50.52 -16.89 -9.44
N PHE A 631 50.66 -17.66 -10.52
CA PHE A 631 51.81 -18.52 -10.76
C PHE A 631 52.10 -18.64 -12.25
N ALA A 632 53.33 -19.01 -12.61
CA ALA A 632 53.70 -19.26 -14.00
C ALA A 632 53.60 -20.75 -14.32
N ALA A 633 53.09 -21.08 -15.50
CA ALA A 633 53.07 -22.45 -16.02
C ALA A 633 53.53 -22.48 -17.48
N GLU A 634 54.07 -23.62 -17.91
CA GLU A 634 54.56 -23.82 -19.27
C GLU A 634 53.57 -24.65 -20.10
N LYS A 635 53.51 -24.39 -21.41
CA LYS A 635 52.74 -25.21 -22.34
C LYS A 635 53.12 -26.68 -22.18
N GLY A 636 52.12 -27.52 -21.95
CA GLY A 636 52.30 -28.96 -21.71
C GLY A 636 52.27 -29.35 -20.24
N ASP A 637 52.36 -28.40 -19.31
CA ASP A 637 52.09 -28.67 -17.89
C ASP A 637 50.65 -29.19 -17.73
N VAL A 638 50.47 -30.20 -16.89
CA VAL A 638 49.16 -30.64 -16.42
C VAL A 638 49.01 -30.19 -14.98
N LEU A 639 48.03 -29.35 -14.68
CA LEU A 639 47.87 -28.74 -13.36
C LEU A 639 46.69 -29.34 -12.62
N THR A 640 46.91 -29.72 -11.36
CA THR A 640 45.85 -30.02 -10.40
C THR A 640 45.87 -28.96 -9.31
N VAL A 641 44.70 -28.44 -8.94
CA VAL A 641 44.59 -27.46 -7.85
C VAL A 641 43.71 -28.05 -6.77
N SER A 642 44.22 -28.17 -5.55
CA SER A 642 43.49 -28.72 -4.41
C SER A 642 43.40 -27.68 -3.30
N LEU A 643 42.24 -27.63 -2.65
CA LEU A 643 41.99 -26.81 -1.48
C LEU A 643 41.62 -27.74 -0.32
N SER A 644 42.27 -27.59 0.82
CA SER A 644 41.83 -28.18 2.09
C SER A 644 41.36 -27.06 3.00
N SER A 645 40.08 -27.04 3.38
CA SER A 645 39.43 -25.89 3.98
C SER A 645 38.49 -26.32 5.10
N ASN A 646 38.45 -25.54 6.18
CA ASN A 646 37.48 -25.76 7.27
C ASN A 646 36.11 -25.12 6.99
N LEU A 647 35.91 -24.59 5.79
CA LEU A 647 34.69 -23.96 5.32
C LEU A 647 34.44 -24.26 3.84
N PRO A 648 33.18 -24.24 3.37
CA PRO A 648 32.88 -24.40 1.97
C PRO A 648 33.41 -23.22 1.13
N ALA A 649 34.14 -23.52 0.07
CA ALA A 649 34.66 -22.53 -0.86
C ALA A 649 34.54 -23.04 -2.31
N VAL A 650 34.71 -22.12 -3.24
CA VAL A 650 34.80 -22.38 -4.68
C VAL A 650 36.24 -22.13 -5.11
N LEU A 651 36.75 -23.03 -5.95
CA LEU A 651 38.10 -22.94 -6.48
C LEU A 651 38.01 -22.78 -7.99
N GLU A 652 38.64 -21.73 -8.51
CA GLU A 652 38.65 -21.41 -9.94
C GLU A 652 40.09 -21.28 -10.45
N LEU A 653 40.37 -21.84 -11.62
CA LEU A 653 41.62 -21.66 -12.34
C LEU A 653 41.37 -20.80 -13.59
N ARG A 654 42.12 -19.72 -13.73
CA ARG A 654 41.97 -18.71 -14.78
C ARG A 654 43.27 -18.50 -15.56
N ASP A 655 43.14 -18.07 -16.82
CA ASP A 655 44.28 -17.69 -17.67
C ASP A 655 44.79 -16.27 -17.37
N ALA A 656 45.80 -15.82 -18.12
CA ALA A 656 46.44 -14.52 -17.96
C ALA A 656 45.48 -13.34 -18.23
N GLU A 657 44.51 -13.57 -19.11
CA GLU A 657 43.45 -12.63 -19.46
C GLU A 657 42.30 -12.62 -18.42
N GLY A 658 42.31 -13.59 -17.49
CA GLY A 658 41.33 -13.74 -16.42
C GLY A 658 40.12 -14.60 -16.80
N ASN A 659 40.14 -15.26 -17.96
CA ASN A 659 39.08 -16.18 -18.37
C ASN A 659 39.13 -17.46 -17.53
N LEU A 660 37.96 -17.97 -17.17
CA LEU A 660 37.84 -19.24 -16.45
C LEU A 660 38.26 -20.41 -17.36
N ILE A 661 39.25 -21.18 -16.92
CA ILE A 661 39.69 -22.41 -17.59
C ILE A 661 38.98 -23.61 -17.01
N SER A 662 38.92 -23.69 -15.67
CA SER A 662 38.29 -24.79 -14.96
C SER A 662 37.92 -24.37 -13.52
N ASP A 663 36.99 -25.09 -12.92
CA ASP A 663 36.53 -24.87 -11.55
C ASP A 663 36.44 -26.21 -10.79
N SER A 664 36.09 -26.14 -9.51
CA SER A 664 35.94 -27.31 -8.64
C SER A 664 34.80 -28.27 -8.99
N THR A 665 33.98 -27.98 -10.00
CA THR A 665 32.93 -28.87 -10.51
C THR A 665 33.28 -29.53 -11.86
N GLY A 666 34.33 -29.04 -12.53
CA GLY A 666 34.80 -29.58 -13.81
C GLY A 666 33.95 -29.20 -15.03
N VAL A 667 32.86 -28.44 -14.88
CA VAL A 667 32.00 -27.90 -15.98
C VAL A 667 31.36 -26.58 -15.56
N SER A 668 31.29 -25.61 -16.48
CA SER A 668 30.82 -24.23 -16.26
C SER A 668 29.29 -24.07 -16.12
N THR A 669 28.63 -24.78 -15.19
CA THR A 669 27.18 -24.63 -15.00
C THR A 669 26.75 -24.75 -13.53
N GLY A 670 26.77 -23.63 -12.80
CA GLY A 670 26.02 -23.46 -11.54
C GLY A 670 26.67 -24.12 -10.31
N ILE A 671 26.87 -23.32 -9.25
CA ILE A 671 27.96 -23.54 -8.30
C ILE A 671 27.40 -23.97 -6.94
N SER A 672 27.72 -25.21 -6.54
CA SER A 672 27.58 -25.66 -5.16
C SER A 672 28.97 -25.69 -4.50
N PRO A 673 29.17 -25.01 -3.37
CA PRO A 673 30.46 -24.95 -2.69
C PRO A 673 30.75 -26.26 -1.95
N PHE A 674 32.01 -26.69 -1.94
CA PHE A 674 32.43 -27.95 -1.33
C PHE A 674 33.33 -27.73 -0.12
N LEU A 675 33.28 -28.66 0.82
CA LEU A 675 34.39 -28.89 1.74
C LEU A 675 35.50 -29.56 0.94
N ASN A 676 36.65 -28.90 0.84
CA ASN A 676 37.84 -29.34 0.12
C ASN A 676 37.70 -29.48 -1.42
N PRO A 677 37.38 -28.39 -2.14
CA PRO A 677 37.24 -28.41 -3.60
C PRO A 677 38.58 -28.75 -4.29
N THR A 678 38.50 -29.43 -5.43
CA THR A 678 39.65 -29.72 -6.30
C THR A 678 39.29 -29.38 -7.74
N VAL A 679 40.15 -28.64 -8.44
CA VAL A 679 40.06 -28.44 -9.88
C VAL A 679 40.64 -29.69 -10.57
N PRO A 680 39.90 -30.34 -11.50
CA PRO A 680 40.41 -31.49 -12.25
C PRO A 680 41.70 -31.17 -13.01
N PRO A 681 42.50 -32.19 -13.41
CA PRO A 681 43.72 -31.98 -14.18
C PRO A 681 43.49 -31.14 -15.45
N VAL A 682 44.17 -30.00 -15.57
CA VAL A 682 44.08 -29.07 -16.70
C VAL A 682 45.38 -29.07 -17.50
N LEU A 683 45.30 -29.37 -18.80
CA LEU A 683 46.42 -29.22 -19.73
C LEU A 683 46.63 -27.74 -20.09
N VAL A 684 47.79 -27.20 -19.73
CA VAL A 684 48.23 -25.85 -20.06
C VAL A 684 48.53 -25.75 -21.55
N ARG A 685 47.73 -24.94 -22.26
CA ARG A 685 47.83 -24.81 -23.73
C ARG A 685 48.84 -23.75 -24.17
N HIS A 686 49.17 -22.81 -23.28
CA HIS A 686 50.06 -21.68 -23.56
C HIS A 686 50.97 -21.43 -22.34
N SER A 687 52.26 -21.18 -22.55
CA SER A 687 53.11 -20.75 -21.45
C SER A 687 52.72 -19.33 -21.02
N GLY A 688 52.56 -19.08 -19.73
CA GLY A 688 52.09 -17.78 -19.26
C GLY A 688 51.80 -17.73 -17.76
N SER A 689 51.20 -16.61 -17.37
CA SER A 689 50.71 -16.40 -16.01
C SER A 689 49.31 -16.98 -15.87
N TYR A 690 49.08 -17.71 -14.78
CA TYR A 690 47.81 -18.30 -14.43
C TYR A 690 47.38 -17.83 -13.05
N GLU A 691 46.08 -17.83 -12.81
CA GLU A 691 45.52 -17.36 -11.55
C GLU A 691 44.61 -18.43 -10.91
N VAL A 692 44.81 -18.70 -9.62
CA VAL A 692 43.86 -19.44 -8.80
C VAL A 692 43.05 -18.45 -7.98
N VAL A 693 41.72 -18.56 -8.03
CA VAL A 693 40.82 -17.81 -7.17
C VAL A 693 40.18 -18.77 -6.18
N VAL A 694 40.33 -18.45 -4.89
CA VAL A 694 39.60 -19.07 -3.79
C VAL A 694 38.47 -18.13 -3.40
N ASP A 695 37.24 -18.49 -3.79
CA ASP A 695 36.05 -17.65 -3.62
C ASP A 695 35.14 -18.23 -2.53
N ARG A 696 34.93 -17.47 -1.47
CA ARG A 696 33.96 -17.83 -0.44
C ARG A 696 32.61 -17.21 -0.74
N ARG A 697 31.77 -17.89 -1.51
CA ARG A 697 30.44 -17.36 -1.85
C ARG A 697 29.50 -17.28 -0.64
N ASN A 698 28.45 -16.48 -0.78
CA ASN A 698 27.45 -16.18 0.23
C ASN A 698 26.69 -17.44 0.70
N LEU A 699 27.13 -18.01 1.83
CA LEU A 699 26.63 -19.29 2.35
C LEU A 699 26.30 -19.18 3.84
N VAL A 700 25.28 -19.94 4.25
CA VAL A 700 24.96 -20.17 5.66
C VAL A 700 26.09 -20.99 6.30
N GLY A 701 26.76 -20.45 7.32
CA GLY A 701 27.90 -21.11 7.98
C GLY A 701 28.77 -20.16 8.82
N LEU A 702 30.00 -20.58 9.13
CA LEU A 702 30.98 -19.75 9.86
C LEU A 702 31.22 -18.41 9.15
N ALA A 703 31.47 -17.32 9.86
CA ALA A 703 31.71 -15.99 9.25
C ALA A 703 33.07 -15.91 8.51
N SER A 704 34.06 -16.66 8.99
CA SER A 704 35.40 -16.77 8.40
C SER A 704 35.99 -18.16 8.70
N GLY A 705 37.13 -18.48 8.09
CA GLY A 705 37.92 -19.66 8.44
C GLY A 705 39.15 -19.77 7.56
N SER A 706 39.85 -20.89 7.65
CA SER A 706 41.18 -21.08 7.06
C SER A 706 41.19 -22.17 5.99
N TYR A 707 42.14 -22.06 5.07
CA TYR A 707 42.39 -23.07 4.05
C TYR A 707 43.88 -23.24 3.76
N LEU A 708 44.20 -24.40 3.21
CA LEU A 708 45.49 -24.76 2.62
C LEU A 708 45.27 -24.99 1.11
N LEU A 709 45.89 -24.16 0.28
CA LEU A 709 45.84 -24.25 -1.17
C LEU A 709 47.11 -24.92 -1.69
N LEU A 710 47.00 -25.85 -2.63
CA LEU A 710 48.14 -26.46 -3.30
C LEU A 710 47.89 -26.59 -4.80
N VAL A 711 48.82 -26.09 -5.61
CA VAL A 711 48.87 -26.30 -7.06
C VAL A 711 50.00 -27.29 -7.35
N GLU A 712 49.70 -28.37 -8.07
CA GLU A 712 50.68 -29.42 -8.40
C GLU A 712 50.75 -29.65 -9.90
N ARG A 713 51.93 -30.06 -10.37
CA ARG A 713 52.10 -30.64 -11.70
C ARG A 713 51.71 -32.12 -11.63
N GLY A 714 50.71 -32.50 -12.41
CA GLY A 714 50.39 -33.88 -12.71
C GLY A 714 51.54 -34.54 -13.47
N SER A 715 51.73 -35.83 -13.22
CA SER A 715 52.66 -36.72 -13.93
C SER A 715 52.14 -37.12 -15.31
#